data_AF-A0A8J9VJD7-F1
#
_entry.id   AF-A0A8J9VJD7-F1
#
_cell.length_a   1.000
_cell.length_b   1.000
_cell.length_c   1.000
_cell.angle_alpha   90.00
_cell.angle_beta   90.00
_cell.angle_gamma   90.00
#
_symmetry.space_group_name_H-M   'P 1'
#
loop_
_entity.id
_entity.type
_entity.pdbx_description
1 polymer ?
#
loop_
_entity_poly.entity_id
_entity_poly.type
_entity_poly.pdbx_seq_one_letter_code
_entity_poly.pdbx_strand_id
1 'polypeptide(L)'
;MTEADSSVQTREIKKPKKKKKDNTKQRTHAPYRMAEDVAGEGLFERLRLHQQRAPDSTEVARGITARINSRLSSHDKHIRQSTLDKLWNKQFGAIQMLLTILENSRDTATSTYITSILREALCLKQGKGKKCSANNIARQQCSQHFISLNGTQIVIRTLLATHSKRDSNVSTELMLQDLVWILAALAPKDPKFAMKVRMLGCVRTIHLILKGHFTDNKLIFPLLVIMKQLAKNAVTTSILIRDGVISTYERVLVSLGFIPTARLRLCLDAIDYFSKNKVCCMQIVKTGLCSVLLRVFDRWDRYEGRMRLKICAHILQSLQHLCNIKAGRRALCTKKHVQTLHRFCSQCPDEIEFDGLLARVCSVITLCLKHQALPVPGSSPASFNLNPIIKGTNTMWPCHEDDDANSDSKTINYDLDDDGPDSDIDATDEFPDVELEENELKSNDGIEKPHTKSGESLQSTLWFNPNEREIEDLKKYCIYFKEFGSYNKQIRQVKSRSNSRGSILDDIFVSPSSRSQPSPSTLSLATVLGNTDYENVLGPQTFSFLQGFHKIHESTSTTSCSSLKIHKDISKYVSFATVYSTISSRVKSIIPFVKVAYPDMTGGQGSIQPEPLNKMERTACRSKLLACVERAINPEAYMNEVVYDLDALCSASTAADASAQKSISNDNLLLNNTDEQEITKVNSFSSRLSFESRFESGNLRKAIQACPREYELILMPDVNSTKRHQWFYFEVRNMQQGRPYIFNIVNCEKSDSQFNFGMKPVMYSVKEAVLGRPGWVRTGSEICYYRNSYHYANQKTNKCYLTVTFNIEFPHTNDVCYIAYHFPFTYSMMMTRIWQWSAQLPPNTYFRAEPLCYSLNNNEVPLLTISAEDSPSNPIVDRDIIFLTARVHPGESNASWVMDGTLACLLAATTLAAALRAKYVFKIVPILNVEGVVNGW
;
A
#
# COMPACT_ATOMS: atom_id res chain seq x y z
N MET A 1 -28.32 44.42 -31.12
CA MET A 1 -29.24 44.53 -32.28
C MET A 1 -29.48 43.16 -32.87
N THR A 2 -30.65 42.60 -32.52
CA THR A 2 -31.59 41.79 -33.34
C THR A 2 -31.14 40.39 -33.79
N GLU A 3 -31.51 39.32 -33.07
CA GLU A 3 -32.77 38.52 -33.18
C GLU A 3 -33.00 37.84 -34.54
N ALA A 4 -33.06 36.49 -34.56
CA ALA A 4 -34.29 35.71 -34.82
C ALA A 4 -34.02 34.21 -35.09
N ASP A 5 -34.93 33.40 -34.54
CA ASP A 5 -35.13 31.95 -34.66
C ASP A 5 -35.30 31.39 -36.09
N SER A 6 -35.01 30.10 -36.27
CA SER A 6 -36.05 29.11 -36.66
C SER A 6 -35.52 27.69 -36.86
N SER A 7 -36.23 26.77 -36.21
CA SER A 7 -36.22 25.31 -36.35
C SER A 7 -36.80 24.84 -37.70
N VAL A 8 -36.20 23.81 -38.32
CA VAL A 8 -36.87 22.99 -39.34
C VAL A 8 -36.62 21.49 -39.10
N GLN A 9 -37.71 20.80 -38.78
CA GLN A 9 -37.89 19.36 -38.87
C GLN A 9 -38.03 18.93 -40.33
N THR A 10 -37.40 17.83 -40.73
CA THR A 10 -37.82 17.06 -41.91
C THR A 10 -37.99 15.58 -41.56
N ARG A 11 -39.21 15.13 -41.82
CA ARG A 11 -39.77 13.78 -41.60
C ARG A 11 -39.31 12.83 -42.72
N GLU A 12 -38.80 11.65 -42.37
CA GLU A 12 -38.72 10.50 -43.29
C GLU A 12 -39.78 9.43 -42.97
N ILE A 13 -40.84 9.50 -43.78
CA ILE A 13 -41.66 8.45 -44.41
C ILE A 13 -41.48 7.01 -43.89
N LYS A 14 -42.43 6.56 -43.05
CA LYS A 14 -42.74 5.14 -42.80
C LYS A 14 -43.56 4.55 -43.95
N LYS A 15 -43.02 3.54 -44.65
CA LYS A 15 -43.81 2.63 -45.52
C LYS A 15 -44.46 1.50 -44.70
N PRO A 16 -45.74 1.15 -44.93
CA PRO A 16 -46.41 0.07 -44.19
C PRO A 16 -46.17 -1.28 -44.88
N LYS A 17 -45.60 -2.27 -44.16
CA LYS A 17 -45.64 -3.67 -44.60
C LYS A 17 -46.87 -4.36 -44.02
N LYS A 18 -47.77 -4.73 -44.95
CA LYS A 18 -48.99 -5.50 -44.80
C LYS A 18 -48.84 -6.71 -43.87
N LYS A 19 -49.66 -6.76 -42.82
CA LYS A 19 -50.11 -8.03 -42.20
C LYS A 19 -50.91 -8.79 -43.27
N LYS A 20 -50.37 -9.90 -43.79
CA LYS A 20 -51.16 -10.92 -44.49
C LYS A 20 -51.12 -12.20 -43.67
N LYS A 21 -52.34 -12.70 -43.43
CA LYS A 21 -52.70 -13.98 -42.83
C LYS A 21 -51.81 -15.12 -43.34
N ASP A 22 -51.29 -15.92 -42.42
CA ASP A 22 -50.93 -17.31 -42.71
C ASP A 22 -51.14 -18.13 -41.42
N ASN A 23 -52.41 -18.35 -41.08
CA ASN A 23 -52.85 -19.08 -39.89
C ASN A 23 -53.36 -20.50 -40.23
N THR A 24 -52.78 -21.12 -41.27
CA THR A 24 -53.28 -22.39 -41.83
C THR A 24 -52.19 -23.44 -42.15
N LYS A 25 -50.98 -23.31 -41.58
CA LYS A 25 -49.91 -24.34 -41.69
C LYS A 25 -49.42 -24.93 -40.36
N GLN A 26 -49.98 -24.56 -39.21
CA GLN A 26 -49.55 -25.08 -37.91
C GLN A 26 -50.30 -26.34 -37.43
N ARG A 27 -51.41 -26.75 -38.05
CA ARG A 27 -52.21 -27.90 -37.59
C ARG A 27 -51.84 -29.26 -38.20
N THR A 28 -51.09 -29.32 -39.30
CA THR A 28 -50.76 -30.60 -39.98
C THR A 28 -49.44 -31.23 -39.52
N HIS A 29 -48.57 -30.52 -38.79
CA HIS A 29 -47.31 -31.06 -38.25
C HIS A 29 -47.36 -31.45 -36.77
N ALA A 30 -48.46 -31.17 -36.05
CA ALA A 30 -48.59 -31.48 -34.62
C ALA A 30 -48.50 -32.99 -34.30
N PRO A 31 -49.11 -33.91 -35.07
CA PRO A 31 -49.04 -35.35 -34.76
C PRO A 31 -47.63 -35.93 -34.96
N TYR A 32 -46.94 -35.48 -36.00
CA TYR A 32 -45.57 -35.91 -36.31
C TYR A 32 -44.56 -35.40 -35.26
N ARG A 33 -44.75 -34.15 -34.78
CA ARG A 33 -43.93 -33.57 -33.70
C ARG A 33 -44.13 -34.29 -32.36
N MET A 34 -45.37 -34.63 -32.02
CA MET A 34 -45.68 -35.43 -30.83
C MET A 34 -45.03 -36.82 -30.90
N ALA A 35 -45.08 -37.48 -32.07
CA ALA A 35 -44.44 -38.79 -32.27
C ALA A 35 -42.90 -38.73 -32.13
N GLU A 36 -42.25 -37.68 -32.63
CA GLU A 36 -40.80 -37.50 -32.47
C GLU A 36 -40.37 -37.12 -31.05
N ASP A 37 -41.19 -36.38 -30.30
CA ASP A 37 -40.95 -36.06 -28.90
C ASP A 37 -41.11 -37.30 -28.00
N VAL A 38 -42.13 -38.13 -28.26
CA VAL A 38 -42.33 -39.46 -27.63
C VAL A 38 -41.16 -40.40 -27.96
N ALA A 39 -40.71 -40.42 -29.22
CA ALA A 39 -39.52 -41.19 -29.61
C ALA A 39 -38.24 -40.71 -28.88
N GLY A 40 -38.16 -39.41 -28.55
CA GLY A 40 -37.06 -38.85 -27.76
C GLY A 40 -37.13 -39.27 -26.30
N GLU A 41 -38.31 -39.24 -25.67
CA GLU A 41 -38.51 -39.74 -24.29
C GLU A 41 -38.19 -41.23 -24.17
N GLY A 42 -38.62 -42.03 -25.15
CA GLY A 42 -38.30 -43.46 -25.21
C GLY A 42 -36.81 -43.77 -25.28
N LEU A 43 -35.96 -42.87 -25.80
CA LEU A 43 -34.50 -43.06 -25.83
C LEU A 43 -33.85 -42.84 -24.47
N PHE A 44 -34.25 -41.81 -23.73
CA PHE A 44 -33.72 -41.54 -22.38
C PHE A 44 -34.23 -42.56 -21.36
N GLU A 45 -35.48 -43.04 -21.50
CA GLU A 45 -36.01 -44.11 -20.65
C GLU A 45 -35.33 -45.46 -20.95
N ARG A 46 -35.03 -45.76 -22.22
CA ARG A 46 -34.20 -46.93 -22.57
C ARG A 46 -32.78 -46.83 -22.01
N LEU A 47 -32.20 -45.63 -21.97
CA LEU A 47 -30.90 -45.39 -21.36
C LEU A 47 -30.96 -45.65 -19.83
N ARG A 48 -32.09 -45.30 -19.18
CA ARG A 48 -32.33 -45.50 -17.75
C ARG A 48 -32.49 -46.99 -17.42
N LEU A 49 -33.27 -47.69 -18.24
CA LEU A 49 -33.46 -49.14 -18.13
C LEU A 49 -32.17 -49.92 -18.41
N HIS A 50 -31.32 -49.46 -19.34
CA HIS A 50 -30.01 -50.05 -19.61
C HIS A 50 -29.12 -50.00 -18.37
N GLN A 51 -29.03 -48.84 -17.71
CA GLN A 51 -28.26 -48.67 -16.48
C GLN A 51 -28.76 -49.57 -15.34
N GLN A 52 -30.07 -49.80 -15.24
CA GLN A 52 -30.67 -50.61 -14.17
C GLN A 52 -30.61 -52.12 -14.42
N ARG A 53 -30.63 -52.57 -15.68
CA ARG A 53 -30.85 -54.00 -16.02
C ARG A 53 -29.67 -54.69 -16.70
N ALA A 54 -28.81 -53.98 -17.42
CA ALA A 54 -27.72 -54.60 -18.20
C ALA A 54 -26.55 -53.62 -18.46
N PRO A 55 -25.81 -53.18 -17.41
CA PRO A 55 -24.75 -52.17 -17.53
C PRO A 55 -23.59 -52.58 -18.46
N ASP A 56 -23.32 -53.88 -18.61
CA ASP A 56 -22.20 -54.41 -19.41
C ASP A 56 -22.52 -54.58 -20.90
N SER A 57 -23.77 -54.36 -21.33
CA SER A 57 -24.16 -54.53 -22.74
C SER A 57 -23.69 -53.35 -23.61
N THR A 58 -22.50 -53.49 -24.20
CA THR A 58 -21.86 -52.45 -25.03
C THR A 58 -22.63 -52.12 -26.32
N GLU A 59 -23.29 -53.11 -26.93
CA GLU A 59 -24.02 -52.93 -28.19
C GLU A 59 -25.32 -52.12 -28.01
N VAL A 60 -26.04 -52.36 -26.91
CA VAL A 60 -27.26 -51.60 -26.57
C VAL A 60 -26.91 -50.15 -26.24
N ALA A 61 -25.85 -49.93 -25.46
CA ALA A 61 -25.35 -48.59 -25.15
C ALA A 61 -24.93 -47.83 -26.42
N ARG A 62 -24.23 -48.50 -27.36
CA ARG A 62 -23.84 -47.95 -28.66
C ARG A 62 -25.05 -47.55 -29.51
N GLY A 63 -26.06 -48.42 -29.60
CA GLY A 63 -27.28 -48.15 -30.36
C GLY A 63 -28.08 -46.96 -29.83
N ILE A 64 -28.20 -46.82 -28.50
CA ILE A 64 -28.93 -45.71 -27.87
C ILE A 64 -28.16 -44.39 -28.04
N THR A 65 -26.86 -44.37 -27.72
CA THR A 65 -26.01 -43.17 -27.82
C THR A 65 -25.87 -42.69 -29.27
N ALA A 66 -25.77 -43.59 -30.27
CA ALA A 66 -25.76 -43.22 -31.67
C ALA A 66 -27.06 -42.51 -32.12
N ARG A 67 -28.23 -42.99 -31.65
CA ARG A 67 -29.53 -42.38 -31.96
C ARG A 67 -29.70 -41.00 -31.30
N ILE A 68 -29.25 -40.84 -30.05
CA ILE A 68 -29.25 -39.54 -29.38
C ILE A 68 -28.33 -38.56 -30.14
N ASN A 69 -27.13 -39.00 -30.52
CA ASN A 69 -26.19 -38.18 -31.28
C ASN A 69 -26.74 -37.77 -32.67
N SER A 70 -27.44 -38.68 -33.35
CA SER A 70 -28.12 -38.40 -34.63
C SER A 70 -29.20 -37.32 -34.48
N ARG A 71 -29.99 -37.36 -33.39
CA ARG A 71 -30.98 -36.31 -33.09
C ARG A 71 -30.35 -34.94 -32.83
N LEU A 72 -29.20 -34.90 -32.14
CA LEU A 72 -28.45 -33.67 -31.91
C LEU A 72 -27.76 -33.13 -33.18
N SER A 73 -27.45 -34.02 -34.12
CA SER A 73 -26.86 -33.69 -35.42
C SER A 73 -27.89 -33.40 -36.51
N SER A 74 -29.20 -33.51 -36.20
CA SER A 74 -30.29 -33.31 -37.16
C SER A 74 -30.34 -31.88 -37.72
N HIS A 75 -30.72 -31.75 -38.99
CA HIS A 75 -31.01 -30.46 -39.62
C HIS A 75 -32.28 -29.80 -39.05
N ASP A 76 -33.15 -30.56 -38.39
CA ASP A 76 -34.34 -30.02 -37.73
C ASP A 76 -33.97 -29.38 -36.38
N LYS A 77 -34.17 -28.06 -36.31
CA LYS A 77 -33.91 -27.25 -35.11
C LYS A 77 -34.79 -27.64 -33.93
N HIS A 78 -36.00 -28.13 -34.16
CA HIS A 78 -36.93 -28.54 -33.10
C HIS A 78 -36.45 -29.83 -32.42
N ILE A 79 -36.12 -30.85 -33.22
CA ILE A 79 -35.61 -32.14 -32.72
C ILE A 79 -34.35 -31.93 -31.87
N ARG A 80 -33.43 -31.11 -32.38
CA ARG A 80 -32.19 -30.79 -31.67
C ARG A 80 -32.43 -30.03 -30.37
N GLN A 81 -33.31 -29.02 -30.37
CA GLN A 81 -33.62 -28.25 -29.15
C GLN A 81 -34.37 -29.09 -28.11
N SER A 82 -35.39 -29.87 -28.51
CA SER A 82 -36.12 -30.79 -27.63
C SER A 82 -35.17 -31.81 -26.96
N THR A 83 -34.18 -32.31 -27.72
CA THR A 83 -33.16 -33.22 -27.18
C THR A 83 -32.20 -32.52 -26.21
N LEU A 84 -31.85 -31.24 -26.44
CA LEU A 84 -31.02 -30.45 -25.53
C LEU A 84 -31.75 -30.08 -24.23
N ASP A 85 -33.03 -29.70 -24.30
CA ASP A 85 -33.83 -29.35 -23.13
C ASP A 85 -33.94 -30.55 -22.17
N LYS A 86 -34.05 -31.77 -22.71
CA LYS A 86 -34.01 -33.03 -21.95
C LYS A 86 -32.64 -33.30 -21.32
N LEU A 87 -31.55 -32.97 -22.01
CA LEU A 87 -30.19 -33.09 -21.47
C LEU A 87 -29.90 -32.07 -20.36
N TRP A 88 -30.45 -30.85 -20.45
CA TRP A 88 -30.25 -29.80 -19.44
C TRP A 88 -31.16 -29.96 -18.21
N ASN A 89 -32.28 -30.67 -18.34
CA ASN A 89 -33.17 -30.90 -17.23
C ASN A 89 -32.60 -31.95 -16.25
N LYS A 90 -32.24 -31.51 -15.04
CA LYS A 90 -31.70 -32.34 -13.96
C LYS A 90 -32.60 -33.53 -13.60
N GLN A 91 -33.92 -33.41 -13.72
CA GLN A 91 -34.88 -34.47 -13.36
C GLN A 91 -34.76 -35.70 -14.26
N PHE A 92 -34.29 -35.55 -15.50
CA PHE A 92 -34.09 -36.68 -16.40
C PHE A 92 -32.84 -37.50 -16.05
N GLY A 93 -31.86 -36.94 -15.34
CA GLY A 93 -30.62 -37.64 -14.97
C GLY A 93 -29.68 -37.99 -16.13
N ALA A 94 -29.98 -37.51 -17.36
CA ALA A 94 -29.31 -37.96 -18.58
C ALA A 94 -27.79 -37.73 -18.58
N ILE A 95 -27.31 -36.62 -18.01
CA ILE A 95 -25.87 -36.32 -17.90
C ILE A 95 -25.16 -37.31 -16.99
N GLN A 96 -25.76 -37.67 -15.85
CA GLN A 96 -25.20 -38.65 -14.93
C GLN A 96 -25.09 -40.02 -15.59
N MET A 97 -26.14 -40.43 -16.32
CA MET A 97 -26.19 -41.70 -17.04
C MET A 97 -25.11 -41.77 -18.14
N LEU A 98 -24.95 -40.69 -18.92
CA LEU A 98 -23.91 -40.59 -19.95
C LEU A 98 -22.50 -40.63 -19.36
N LEU A 99 -22.28 -39.99 -18.20
CA LEU A 99 -21.00 -40.03 -17.50
C LEU A 99 -20.66 -41.42 -16.98
N THR A 100 -21.63 -42.14 -16.38
CA THR A 100 -21.42 -43.51 -15.92
C THR A 100 -21.10 -44.46 -17.07
N ILE A 101 -21.75 -44.31 -18.23
CA ILE A 101 -21.44 -45.12 -19.42
C ILE A 101 -20.05 -44.75 -19.96
N LEU A 102 -19.68 -43.47 -19.99
CA LEU A 102 -18.37 -43.02 -20.47
C LEU A 102 -17.23 -43.53 -19.58
N GLU A 103 -17.43 -43.60 -18.26
CA GLU A 103 -16.45 -44.08 -17.30
C GLU A 103 -16.21 -45.60 -17.41
N ASN A 104 -17.27 -46.37 -17.67
CA ASN A 104 -17.22 -47.83 -17.70
C ASN A 104 -17.01 -48.43 -19.11
N SER A 105 -17.30 -47.68 -20.17
CA SER A 105 -17.21 -48.19 -21.54
C SER A 105 -15.77 -48.25 -22.04
N ARG A 106 -15.38 -49.42 -22.57
CA ARG A 106 -14.14 -49.62 -23.33
C ARG A 106 -14.34 -49.44 -24.85
N ASP A 107 -15.58 -49.25 -25.29
CA ASP A 107 -15.94 -49.13 -26.71
C ASP A 107 -15.68 -47.70 -27.22
N THR A 108 -14.77 -47.59 -28.19
CA THR A 108 -14.37 -46.30 -28.77
C THR A 108 -15.53 -45.62 -29.51
N ALA A 109 -16.41 -46.37 -30.17
CA ALA A 109 -17.55 -45.82 -30.90
C ALA A 109 -18.59 -45.19 -29.95
N THR A 110 -18.99 -45.91 -28.91
CA THR A 110 -19.87 -45.40 -27.85
C THR A 110 -19.27 -44.16 -27.17
N SER A 111 -17.99 -44.20 -26.83
CA SER A 111 -17.29 -43.05 -26.23
C SER A 111 -17.30 -41.82 -27.14
N THR A 112 -17.07 -42.01 -28.45
CA THR A 112 -17.11 -40.94 -29.45
C THR A 112 -18.51 -40.31 -29.57
N TYR A 113 -19.58 -41.13 -29.55
CA TYR A 113 -20.95 -40.61 -29.55
C TYR A 113 -21.25 -39.82 -28.28
N ILE A 114 -20.84 -40.30 -27.12
CA ILE A 114 -21.06 -39.62 -25.84
C ILE A 114 -20.29 -38.30 -25.79
N THR A 115 -19.02 -38.26 -26.21
CA THR A 115 -18.24 -37.00 -26.24
C THR A 115 -18.85 -35.99 -27.19
N SER A 116 -19.40 -36.44 -28.33
CA SER A 116 -20.11 -35.57 -29.27
C SER A 116 -21.40 -34.98 -28.67
N ILE A 117 -22.19 -35.81 -27.99
CA ILE A 117 -23.38 -35.38 -27.24
C ILE A 117 -23.01 -34.33 -26.18
N LEU A 118 -21.99 -34.62 -25.38
CA LEU A 118 -21.53 -33.73 -24.30
C LEU A 118 -20.98 -32.40 -24.85
N ARG A 119 -20.26 -32.43 -25.98
CA ARG A 119 -19.79 -31.21 -26.66
C ARG A 119 -20.97 -30.32 -27.05
N GLU A 120 -22.02 -30.88 -27.64
CA GLU A 120 -23.19 -30.11 -28.05
C GLU A 120 -24.00 -29.60 -26.84
N ALA A 121 -24.01 -30.32 -25.73
CA ALA A 121 -24.69 -29.94 -24.49
C ALA A 121 -23.96 -28.84 -23.69
N LEU A 122 -22.62 -28.85 -23.68
CA LEU A 122 -21.80 -28.03 -22.78
C LEU A 122 -21.13 -26.81 -23.47
N CYS A 123 -20.70 -26.93 -24.73
CA CYS A 123 -19.96 -25.86 -25.42
C CYS A 123 -20.92 -24.78 -25.95
N LEU A 124 -20.64 -23.50 -25.69
CA LEU A 124 -21.49 -22.39 -26.13
C LEU A 124 -21.43 -22.18 -27.66
N LYS A 125 -22.58 -21.88 -28.30
CA LYS A 125 -22.63 -21.39 -29.68
C LYS A 125 -22.94 -19.88 -29.67
N GLN A 126 -22.10 -19.09 -30.33
CA GLN A 126 -22.33 -17.64 -30.45
C GLN A 126 -23.47 -17.38 -31.45
N GLY A 127 -24.59 -16.82 -30.98
CA GLY A 127 -25.72 -16.40 -31.84
C GLY A 127 -26.44 -15.19 -31.23
N LYS A 128 -26.87 -14.24 -32.07
CA LYS A 128 -27.60 -13.03 -31.64
C LYS A 128 -29.11 -13.33 -31.53
N GLY A 129 -29.69 -13.28 -30.32
CA GLY A 129 -31.15 -13.34 -30.11
C GLY A 129 -31.61 -13.72 -28.69
N LYS A 130 -32.84 -13.33 -28.29
CA LYS A 130 -33.40 -13.57 -26.94
C LYS A 130 -33.43 -15.05 -26.51
N LYS A 131 -33.75 -15.98 -27.44
CA LYS A 131 -33.72 -17.44 -27.19
C LYS A 131 -32.30 -17.99 -26.93
N CYS A 132 -31.26 -17.32 -27.45
CA CYS A 132 -29.88 -17.70 -27.18
C CYS A 132 -29.51 -17.40 -25.72
N SER A 133 -30.09 -16.36 -25.10
CA SER A 133 -29.84 -16.01 -23.69
C SER A 133 -30.35 -17.10 -22.73
N ALA A 134 -31.60 -17.54 -22.91
CA ALA A 134 -32.18 -18.62 -22.09
C ALA A 134 -31.40 -19.95 -22.24
N ASN A 135 -31.04 -20.32 -23.47
CA ASN A 135 -30.21 -21.49 -23.73
C ASN A 135 -28.81 -21.39 -23.09
N ASN A 136 -28.24 -20.18 -23.02
CA ASN A 136 -26.94 -19.98 -22.38
C ASN A 136 -27.02 -20.17 -20.86
N ILE A 137 -28.10 -19.70 -20.22
CA ILE A 137 -28.36 -19.92 -18.79
C ILE A 137 -28.52 -21.42 -18.50
N ALA A 138 -29.34 -22.13 -19.29
CA ALA A 138 -29.52 -23.58 -19.15
C ALA A 138 -28.19 -24.35 -19.33
N ARG A 139 -27.37 -23.97 -20.31
CA ARG A 139 -26.02 -24.54 -20.51
C ARG A 139 -25.09 -24.27 -19.32
N GLN A 140 -25.18 -23.08 -18.71
CA GLN A 140 -24.40 -22.73 -17.53
C GLN A 140 -24.80 -23.57 -16.31
N GLN A 141 -26.09 -23.73 -16.06
CA GLN A 141 -26.64 -24.61 -15.02
C GLN A 141 -26.24 -26.07 -15.25
N CYS A 142 -26.32 -26.55 -16.51
CA CYS A 142 -25.86 -27.88 -16.88
C CYS A 142 -24.35 -28.06 -16.66
N SER A 143 -23.53 -27.05 -16.96
CA SER A 143 -22.08 -27.10 -16.72
C SER A 143 -21.77 -27.22 -15.22
N GLN A 144 -22.46 -26.47 -14.37
CA GLN A 144 -22.29 -26.56 -12.92
C GLN A 144 -22.73 -27.92 -12.38
N HIS A 145 -23.85 -28.45 -12.87
CA HIS A 145 -24.29 -29.80 -12.52
C HIS A 145 -23.27 -30.86 -12.97
N PHE A 146 -22.74 -30.76 -14.19
CA PHE A 146 -21.70 -31.64 -14.71
C PHE A 146 -20.45 -31.63 -13.82
N ILE A 147 -20.03 -30.45 -13.34
CA ILE A 147 -18.89 -30.30 -12.41
C ILE A 147 -19.18 -30.97 -11.06
N SER A 148 -20.41 -30.81 -10.53
CA SER A 148 -20.82 -31.44 -9.26
C SER A 148 -20.82 -32.97 -9.31
N LEU A 149 -21.07 -33.55 -10.48
CA LEU A 149 -21.02 -35.00 -10.73
C LEU A 149 -19.59 -35.52 -11.01
N ASN A 150 -18.55 -34.76 -10.69
CA ASN A 150 -17.15 -35.08 -11.03
C ASN A 150 -16.89 -35.29 -12.53
N GLY A 151 -17.76 -34.79 -13.42
CA GLY A 151 -17.64 -34.99 -14.87
C GLY A 151 -16.32 -34.48 -15.44
N THR A 152 -15.76 -33.38 -14.89
CA THR A 152 -14.42 -32.89 -15.29
C THR A 152 -13.34 -33.96 -15.13
N GLN A 153 -13.38 -34.74 -14.05
CA GLN A 153 -12.38 -35.80 -13.79
C GLN A 153 -12.52 -36.95 -14.78
N ILE A 154 -13.75 -37.35 -15.08
CA ILE A 154 -14.07 -38.41 -16.05
C ILE A 154 -13.52 -38.01 -17.42
N VAL A 155 -13.83 -36.78 -17.89
CA VAL A 155 -13.32 -36.27 -19.17
C VAL A 155 -11.79 -36.25 -19.23
N ILE A 156 -11.10 -35.87 -18.14
CA ILE A 156 -9.63 -35.89 -18.07
C ILE A 156 -9.09 -37.33 -18.15
N ARG A 157 -9.71 -38.30 -17.46
CA ARG A 157 -9.33 -39.72 -17.53
C ARG A 157 -9.54 -40.29 -18.94
N THR A 158 -10.67 -39.96 -19.58
CA THR A 158 -10.95 -40.36 -20.96
C THR A 158 -9.95 -39.75 -21.95
N LEU A 159 -9.56 -38.48 -21.75
CA LEU A 159 -8.52 -37.83 -22.55
C LEU A 159 -7.18 -38.56 -22.44
N LEU A 160 -6.76 -38.92 -21.23
CA LEU A 160 -5.55 -39.69 -20.99
C LEU A 160 -5.60 -41.06 -21.69
N ALA A 161 -6.69 -41.80 -21.50
CA ALA A 161 -6.87 -43.11 -22.12
C ALA A 161 -6.90 -43.04 -23.66
N THR A 162 -7.42 -41.95 -24.22
CA THR A 162 -7.46 -41.71 -25.67
C THR A 162 -6.08 -41.41 -26.23
N HIS A 163 -5.35 -40.50 -25.59
CA HIS A 163 -4.01 -40.09 -26.04
C HIS A 163 -2.96 -41.20 -25.90
N SER A 164 -3.12 -42.13 -24.95
CA SER A 164 -2.19 -43.27 -24.77
C SER A 164 -2.29 -44.33 -25.85
N LYS A 165 -3.36 -44.38 -26.66
CA LYS A 165 -3.52 -45.35 -27.75
C LYS A 165 -2.70 -44.89 -28.97
N ARG A 166 -1.75 -45.72 -29.42
CA ARG A 166 -0.79 -45.39 -30.50
C ARG A 166 -1.39 -45.44 -31.91
N ASP A 167 -2.57 -46.04 -32.10
CA ASP A 167 -3.21 -46.17 -33.41
C ASP A 167 -4.17 -45.00 -33.66
N SER A 168 -3.75 -44.06 -34.50
CA SER A 168 -4.53 -42.87 -34.87
C SER A 168 -5.60 -43.23 -35.91
N ASN A 169 -6.80 -43.58 -35.47
CA ASN A 169 -7.97 -43.73 -36.34
C ASN A 169 -8.79 -42.43 -36.38
N VAL A 170 -9.57 -42.19 -37.44
CA VAL A 170 -10.39 -40.97 -37.59
C VAL A 170 -11.33 -40.75 -36.39
N SER A 171 -11.86 -41.84 -35.82
CA SER A 171 -12.74 -41.78 -34.64
C SER A 171 -12.02 -41.30 -33.37
N THR A 172 -10.74 -41.63 -33.19
CA THR A 172 -9.97 -41.20 -32.00
C THR A 172 -9.58 -39.74 -32.08
N GLU A 173 -9.33 -39.21 -33.28
CA GLU A 173 -9.04 -37.78 -33.51
C GLU A 173 -10.28 -36.91 -33.27
N LEU A 174 -11.46 -37.34 -33.74
CA LEU A 174 -12.73 -36.65 -33.46
C LEU A 174 -13.05 -36.63 -31.97
N MET A 175 -12.83 -37.76 -31.28
CA MET A 175 -13.02 -37.84 -29.83
C MET A 175 -12.03 -36.93 -29.07
N LEU A 176 -10.76 -36.89 -29.48
CA LEU A 176 -9.77 -35.95 -28.93
C LEU A 176 -10.23 -34.50 -29.10
N GLN A 177 -10.71 -34.14 -30.30
CA GLN A 177 -11.24 -32.81 -30.56
C GLN A 177 -12.41 -32.49 -29.63
N ASP A 178 -13.38 -33.39 -29.49
CA ASP A 178 -14.54 -33.17 -28.64
C ASP A 178 -14.16 -33.02 -27.16
N LEU A 179 -13.27 -33.87 -26.66
CA LEU A 179 -12.77 -33.82 -25.28
C LEU A 179 -12.06 -32.49 -24.98
N VAL A 180 -11.21 -32.02 -25.89
CA VAL A 180 -10.51 -30.73 -25.73
C VAL A 180 -11.49 -29.56 -25.69
N TRP A 181 -12.53 -29.57 -26.54
CA TRP A 181 -13.58 -28.53 -26.52
C TRP A 181 -14.43 -28.56 -25.24
N ILE A 182 -14.75 -29.75 -24.73
CA ILE A 182 -15.45 -29.91 -23.45
C ILE A 182 -14.59 -29.35 -22.31
N LEU A 183 -13.31 -29.73 -22.24
CA LEU A 183 -12.39 -29.23 -21.22
C LEU A 183 -12.22 -27.71 -21.28
N ALA A 184 -12.11 -27.13 -22.47
CA ALA A 184 -12.02 -25.68 -22.63
C ALA A 184 -13.30 -24.96 -22.15
N ALA A 185 -14.47 -25.57 -22.31
CA ALA A 185 -15.74 -25.02 -21.81
C ALA A 185 -15.89 -25.13 -20.28
N LEU A 186 -15.30 -26.17 -19.68
CA LEU A 186 -15.35 -26.43 -18.23
C LEU A 186 -14.24 -25.71 -17.46
N ALA A 187 -13.06 -25.53 -18.05
CA ALA A 187 -11.87 -25.02 -17.35
C ALA A 187 -12.10 -23.68 -16.63
N PRO A 188 -12.72 -22.65 -17.26
CA PRO A 188 -12.98 -21.39 -16.56
C PRO A 188 -14.07 -21.48 -15.48
N LYS A 189 -14.93 -22.51 -15.53
CA LYS A 189 -16.10 -22.67 -14.65
C LYS A 189 -15.84 -23.56 -13.43
N ASP A 190 -14.80 -24.41 -13.50
CA ASP A 190 -14.42 -25.34 -12.44
C ASP A 190 -13.26 -24.74 -11.61
N PRO A 191 -13.51 -24.23 -10.40
CA PRO A 191 -12.47 -23.60 -9.58
C PRO A 191 -11.35 -24.58 -9.19
N LYS A 192 -11.64 -25.89 -9.18
CA LYS A 192 -10.68 -26.97 -8.88
C LYS A 192 -10.08 -27.58 -10.15
N PHE A 193 -10.25 -26.98 -11.33
CA PHE A 193 -9.79 -27.53 -12.61
C PHE A 193 -8.30 -27.91 -12.60
N ALA A 194 -7.41 -26.95 -12.29
CA ALA A 194 -5.97 -27.17 -12.31
C ALA A 194 -5.54 -28.25 -11.30
N MET A 195 -6.19 -28.28 -10.13
CA MET A 195 -5.98 -29.33 -9.12
C MET A 195 -6.37 -30.71 -9.66
N LYS A 196 -7.54 -30.85 -10.30
CA LYS A 196 -8.02 -32.12 -10.88
C LYS A 196 -7.08 -32.62 -11.98
N VAL A 197 -6.67 -31.75 -12.91
CA VAL A 197 -5.71 -32.08 -13.97
C VAL A 197 -4.38 -32.57 -13.39
N ARG A 198 -3.91 -31.92 -12.31
CA ARG A 198 -2.67 -32.30 -11.61
C ARG A 198 -2.77 -33.66 -10.93
N MET A 199 -3.82 -33.88 -10.13
CA MET A 199 -4.01 -35.14 -9.38
C MET A 199 -4.15 -36.36 -10.30
N LEU A 200 -4.66 -36.16 -11.51
CA LEU A 200 -4.76 -37.20 -12.54
C LEU A 200 -3.50 -37.34 -13.40
N GLY A 201 -2.42 -36.57 -13.13
CA GLY A 201 -1.18 -36.63 -13.89
C GLY A 201 -1.27 -36.09 -15.33
N CYS A 202 -2.34 -35.36 -15.68
CA CYS A 202 -2.66 -34.98 -17.06
C CYS A 202 -1.99 -33.68 -17.54
N VAL A 203 -1.25 -32.97 -16.67
CA VAL A 203 -0.63 -31.67 -17.00
C VAL A 203 0.33 -31.78 -18.18
N ARG A 204 1.22 -32.79 -18.19
CA ARG A 204 2.17 -33.02 -19.29
C ARG A 204 1.49 -33.45 -20.58
N THR A 205 0.45 -34.29 -20.47
CA THR A 205 -0.34 -34.74 -21.63
C THR A 205 -0.99 -33.56 -22.34
N ILE A 206 -1.55 -32.60 -21.61
CA ILE A 206 -2.14 -31.39 -22.20
C ILE A 206 -1.07 -30.55 -22.93
N HIS A 207 0.14 -30.41 -22.35
CA HIS A 207 1.24 -29.74 -23.03
C HIS A 207 1.69 -30.50 -24.29
N LEU A 208 1.73 -31.83 -24.25
CA LEU A 208 2.07 -32.65 -25.42
C LEU A 208 1.04 -32.51 -26.54
N ILE A 209 -0.26 -32.48 -26.22
CA ILE A 209 -1.33 -32.22 -27.19
C ILE A 209 -1.16 -30.83 -27.80
N LEU A 210 -0.89 -29.80 -27.00
CA LEU A 210 -0.57 -28.46 -27.53
C LEU A 210 0.63 -28.50 -28.48
N LYS A 211 1.69 -29.22 -28.11
CA LYS A 211 2.90 -29.35 -28.94
C LYS A 211 2.65 -30.06 -30.27
N GLY A 212 1.68 -30.98 -30.34
CA GLY A 212 1.29 -31.68 -31.57
C GLY A 212 0.31 -30.89 -32.45
N HIS A 213 -0.59 -30.10 -31.85
CA HIS A 213 -1.74 -29.49 -32.55
C HIS A 213 -1.76 -27.95 -32.53
N PHE A 214 -0.63 -27.27 -32.29
CA PHE A 214 -0.60 -25.81 -32.23
C PHE A 214 -0.86 -25.11 -33.58
N THR A 215 -0.67 -25.81 -34.70
CA THR A 215 -1.00 -25.33 -36.06
C THR A 215 -2.44 -25.65 -36.46
N ASP A 216 -3.16 -26.48 -35.70
CA ASP A 216 -4.55 -26.83 -35.99
C ASP A 216 -5.50 -25.71 -35.54
N ASN A 217 -6.13 -25.06 -36.52
CA ASN A 217 -7.09 -23.99 -36.33
C ASN A 217 -8.30 -24.37 -35.45
N LYS A 218 -8.67 -25.65 -35.38
CA LYS A 218 -9.80 -26.17 -34.59
C LYS A 218 -9.43 -26.40 -33.12
N LEU A 219 -8.17 -26.70 -32.83
CA LEU A 219 -7.70 -27.10 -31.49
C LEU A 219 -6.91 -26.02 -30.78
N ILE A 220 -6.23 -25.13 -31.49
CA ILE A 220 -5.39 -24.10 -30.86
C ILE A 220 -6.18 -23.20 -29.89
N PHE A 221 -7.40 -22.80 -30.26
CA PHE A 221 -8.24 -21.95 -29.42
C PHE A 221 -8.61 -22.64 -28.08
N PRO A 222 -9.26 -23.81 -28.07
CA PRO A 222 -9.60 -24.49 -26.81
C PRO A 222 -8.37 -24.90 -26.00
N LEU A 223 -7.25 -25.27 -26.64
CA LEU A 223 -6.00 -25.58 -25.94
C LEU A 223 -5.43 -24.37 -25.20
N LEU A 224 -5.43 -23.18 -25.82
CA LEU A 224 -4.99 -21.96 -25.15
C LEU A 224 -5.87 -21.57 -23.94
N VAL A 225 -7.18 -21.85 -24.00
CA VAL A 225 -8.09 -21.65 -22.85
C VAL A 225 -7.72 -22.57 -21.69
N ILE A 226 -7.49 -23.86 -21.97
CA ILE A 226 -7.09 -24.84 -20.96
C ILE A 226 -5.74 -24.43 -20.35
N MET A 227 -4.75 -24.10 -21.20
CA MET A 227 -3.42 -23.73 -20.76
C MET A 227 -3.40 -22.46 -19.92
N LYS A 228 -4.21 -21.45 -20.27
CA LYS A 228 -4.41 -20.27 -19.42
C LYS A 228 -4.87 -20.68 -18.02
N GLN A 229 -5.85 -21.57 -17.90
CA GLN A 229 -6.37 -21.99 -16.60
C GLN A 229 -5.33 -22.78 -15.79
N LEU A 230 -4.48 -23.57 -16.46
CA LEU A 230 -3.34 -24.23 -15.81
C LEU A 230 -2.25 -23.24 -15.39
N ALA A 231 -2.04 -22.16 -16.16
CA ALA A 231 -1.03 -21.15 -15.86
C ALA A 231 -1.36 -20.35 -14.58
N LYS A 232 -2.65 -20.16 -14.27
CA LYS A 232 -3.11 -19.49 -13.04
C LYS A 232 -2.66 -20.17 -11.74
N ASN A 233 -2.43 -21.49 -11.75
CA ASN A 233 -2.00 -22.23 -10.58
C ASN A 233 -0.47 -22.43 -10.57
N ALA A 234 0.19 -21.99 -9.49
CA ALA A 234 1.65 -21.97 -9.38
C ALA A 234 2.31 -23.37 -9.52
N VAL A 235 1.64 -24.43 -9.05
CA VAL A 235 2.18 -25.80 -9.08
C VAL A 235 2.11 -26.39 -10.48
N THR A 236 0.98 -26.25 -11.17
CA THR A 236 0.84 -26.69 -12.57
C THR A 236 1.76 -25.89 -13.49
N THR A 237 1.91 -24.59 -13.27
CA THR A 237 2.89 -23.74 -13.95
C THR A 237 4.31 -24.28 -13.79
N SER A 238 4.72 -24.65 -12.57
CA SER A 238 6.06 -25.20 -12.32
C SER A 238 6.30 -26.54 -13.02
N ILE A 239 5.26 -27.39 -13.16
CA ILE A 239 5.34 -28.64 -13.92
C ILE A 239 5.50 -28.33 -15.42
N LEU A 240 4.69 -27.43 -15.97
CA LEU A 240 4.73 -27.04 -17.38
C LEU A 240 6.07 -26.39 -17.78
N ILE A 241 6.63 -25.51 -16.93
CA ILE A 241 7.93 -24.89 -17.16
C ILE A 241 9.03 -25.95 -17.26
N ARG A 242 9.03 -26.93 -16.34
CA ARG A 242 9.99 -28.05 -16.36
C ARG A 242 9.86 -28.92 -17.60
N ASP A 243 8.65 -29.05 -18.11
CA ASP A 243 8.32 -29.82 -19.33
C ASP A 243 8.68 -29.07 -20.63
N GLY A 244 9.13 -27.82 -20.55
CA GLY A 244 9.57 -27.03 -21.69
C GLY A 244 8.48 -26.22 -22.39
N VAL A 245 7.37 -25.90 -21.70
CA VAL A 245 6.22 -25.17 -22.25
C VAL A 245 6.58 -23.84 -22.94
N ILE A 246 7.64 -23.17 -22.48
CA ILE A 246 8.07 -21.87 -23.01
C ILE A 246 8.57 -21.97 -24.45
N SER A 247 9.25 -23.06 -24.81
CA SER A 247 9.66 -23.33 -26.20
C SER A 247 8.47 -23.65 -27.12
N THR A 248 7.41 -24.27 -26.56
CA THR A 248 6.17 -24.51 -27.28
C THR A 248 5.43 -23.19 -27.51
N TYR A 249 5.35 -22.32 -26.49
CA TYR A 249 4.71 -21.00 -26.61
C TYR A 249 5.43 -20.05 -27.55
N GLU A 250 6.76 -20.14 -27.66
CA GLU A 250 7.52 -19.42 -28.69
C GLU A 250 7.05 -19.81 -30.10
N ARG A 251 6.97 -21.12 -30.39
CA ARG A 251 6.48 -21.62 -31.69
C ARG A 251 5.01 -21.29 -31.95
N VAL A 252 4.16 -21.41 -30.92
CA VAL A 252 2.74 -21.02 -30.98
C VAL A 252 2.60 -19.53 -31.31
N LEU A 253 3.37 -18.66 -30.65
CA LEU A 253 3.28 -17.22 -30.87
C LEU A 253 3.74 -16.86 -32.29
N VAL A 254 4.77 -17.52 -32.81
CA VAL A 254 5.22 -17.37 -34.20
C VAL A 254 4.17 -17.88 -35.19
N SER A 255 3.51 -19.01 -34.92
CA SER A 255 2.52 -19.62 -35.84
C SER A 255 1.19 -18.86 -35.89
N LEU A 256 0.77 -18.23 -34.79
CA LEU A 256 -0.44 -17.40 -34.74
C LEU A 256 -0.29 -16.10 -35.55
N GLY A 257 0.95 -15.70 -35.85
CA GLY A 257 1.28 -14.44 -36.49
C GLY A 257 1.00 -13.23 -35.60
N PHE A 258 1.05 -12.05 -36.20
CA PHE A 258 0.97 -10.76 -35.49
C PHE A 258 -0.42 -10.10 -35.57
N ILE A 259 -1.47 -10.85 -35.91
CA ILE A 259 -2.83 -10.33 -36.13
C ILE A 259 -3.58 -10.32 -34.77
N PRO A 260 -4.30 -9.24 -34.42
CA PRO A 260 -5.00 -9.12 -33.13
C PRO A 260 -6.22 -10.05 -33.07
N THR A 261 -5.99 -11.31 -32.74
CA THR A 261 -7.01 -12.35 -32.61
C THR A 261 -7.21 -12.76 -31.16
N ALA A 262 -8.37 -13.36 -30.85
CA ALA A 262 -8.61 -13.96 -29.53
C ALA A 262 -7.57 -15.03 -29.16
N ARG A 263 -7.00 -15.73 -30.16
CA ARG A 263 -5.92 -16.71 -29.99
C ARG A 263 -4.63 -16.03 -29.52
N LEU A 264 -4.22 -14.94 -30.18
CA LEU A 264 -3.04 -14.16 -29.79
C LEU A 264 -3.20 -13.62 -28.36
N ARG A 265 -4.36 -13.03 -28.04
CA ARG A 265 -4.66 -12.54 -26.69
C ARG A 265 -4.54 -13.64 -25.63
N LEU A 266 -5.16 -14.80 -25.85
CA LEU A 266 -5.10 -15.93 -24.89
C LEU A 266 -3.68 -16.49 -24.73
N CYS A 267 -2.89 -16.49 -25.81
CA CYS A 267 -1.48 -16.89 -25.76
C CYS A 267 -0.67 -15.96 -24.85
N LEU A 268 -0.80 -14.64 -25.03
CA LEU A 268 -0.11 -13.63 -24.23
C LEU A 268 -0.58 -13.61 -22.76
N ASP A 269 -1.87 -13.79 -22.52
CA ASP A 269 -2.51 -13.92 -21.19
C ASP A 269 -1.91 -15.11 -20.41
N ALA A 270 -1.70 -16.26 -21.05
CA ALA A 270 -0.99 -17.38 -20.41
C ALA A 270 0.51 -17.11 -20.17
N ILE A 271 1.20 -16.42 -21.08
CA ILE A 271 2.61 -16.03 -20.90
C ILE A 271 2.77 -15.09 -19.71
N ASP A 272 1.85 -14.16 -19.52
CA ASP A 272 1.82 -13.27 -18.36
C ASP A 272 1.77 -14.07 -17.05
N TYR A 273 0.82 -15.01 -16.91
CA TYR A 273 0.77 -15.90 -15.74
C TYR A 273 2.06 -16.71 -15.54
N PHE A 274 2.65 -17.26 -16.61
CA PHE A 274 3.90 -18.00 -16.52
C PHE A 274 5.06 -17.10 -16.05
N SER A 275 5.12 -15.85 -16.53
CA SER A 275 6.20 -14.91 -16.25
C SER A 275 6.26 -14.46 -14.79
N LYS A 276 5.20 -14.65 -13.98
CA LYS A 276 5.28 -14.45 -12.52
C LYS A 276 6.33 -15.34 -11.84
N ASN A 277 6.69 -16.48 -12.46
CA ASN A 277 7.72 -17.39 -11.95
C ASN A 277 9.13 -16.99 -12.46
N LYS A 278 10.09 -16.76 -11.55
CA LYS A 278 11.47 -16.36 -11.89
C LYS A 278 12.20 -17.38 -12.79
N VAL A 279 11.94 -18.68 -12.64
CA VAL A 279 12.52 -19.73 -13.50
C VAL A 279 11.95 -19.64 -14.91
N CYS A 280 10.67 -19.34 -15.05
CA CYS A 280 10.05 -19.06 -16.35
C CYS A 280 10.71 -17.86 -17.02
N CYS A 281 10.88 -16.75 -16.31
CA CYS A 281 11.56 -15.56 -16.85
C CYS A 281 12.94 -15.90 -17.42
N MET A 282 13.72 -16.74 -16.73
CA MET A 282 15.00 -17.21 -17.24
C MET A 282 14.86 -18.01 -18.55
N GLN A 283 13.84 -18.87 -18.66
CA GLN A 283 13.58 -19.63 -19.88
C GLN A 283 13.10 -18.75 -21.03
N ILE A 284 12.23 -17.76 -20.77
CA ILE A 284 11.78 -16.78 -21.77
C ILE A 284 12.96 -16.04 -22.41
N VAL A 285 13.97 -15.70 -21.60
CA VAL A 285 15.23 -15.10 -22.09
C VAL A 285 16.01 -16.10 -22.94
N LYS A 286 16.20 -17.33 -22.46
CA LYS A 286 16.97 -18.37 -23.15
C LYS A 286 16.37 -18.80 -24.49
N THR A 287 15.04 -18.90 -24.60
CA THR A 287 14.36 -19.29 -25.85
C THR A 287 14.22 -18.14 -26.84
N GLY A 288 14.56 -16.90 -26.46
CA GLY A 288 14.36 -15.73 -27.33
C GLY A 288 12.90 -15.26 -27.42
N LEU A 289 11.99 -15.83 -26.63
CA LEU A 289 10.57 -15.44 -26.58
C LEU A 289 10.41 -13.95 -26.22
N CYS A 290 11.31 -13.39 -25.40
CA CYS A 290 11.35 -11.94 -25.12
C CYS A 290 11.38 -11.08 -26.40
N SER A 291 12.20 -11.46 -27.38
CA SER A 291 12.32 -10.75 -28.66
C SER A 291 11.10 -10.95 -29.56
N VAL A 292 10.37 -12.07 -29.40
CA VAL A 292 9.09 -12.30 -30.09
C VAL A 292 8.01 -11.40 -29.49
N LEU A 293 7.91 -11.33 -28.15
CA LEU A 293 6.96 -10.46 -27.45
C LEU A 293 7.11 -8.99 -27.86
N LEU A 294 8.35 -8.49 -27.90
CA LEU A 294 8.62 -7.11 -28.34
C LEU A 294 8.30 -6.89 -29.82
N ARG A 295 8.44 -7.89 -30.70
CA ARG A 295 8.00 -7.79 -32.11
C ARG A 295 6.48 -7.71 -32.25
N VAL A 296 5.73 -8.39 -31.38
CA VAL A 296 4.26 -8.24 -31.31
C VAL A 296 3.93 -6.84 -30.81
N PHE A 297 4.61 -6.37 -29.76
CA PHE A 297 4.41 -5.05 -29.19
C PHE A 297 4.75 -3.91 -30.17
N ASP A 298 5.80 -4.03 -30.98
CA ASP A 298 6.22 -3.01 -31.96
C ASP A 298 5.14 -2.69 -33.01
N ARG A 299 4.12 -3.55 -33.16
CA ARG A 299 3.00 -3.41 -34.11
C ARG A 299 1.68 -3.02 -33.42
N TRP A 300 1.74 -2.53 -32.19
CA TRP A 300 0.58 -2.16 -31.37
C TRP A 300 -0.32 -1.10 -32.03
N ASP A 301 0.24 -0.27 -32.91
CA ASP A 301 -0.43 0.76 -33.70
C ASP A 301 -1.38 0.17 -34.77
N ARG A 302 -1.14 -1.07 -35.21
CA ARG A 302 -1.98 -1.77 -36.19
C ARG A 302 -3.20 -2.46 -35.56
N TYR A 303 -3.32 -2.41 -34.24
CA TYR A 303 -4.43 -3.04 -33.51
C TYR A 303 -5.51 -2.02 -33.22
N GLU A 304 -6.78 -2.41 -33.35
CA GLU A 304 -7.92 -1.52 -33.09
C GLU A 304 -8.76 -2.00 -31.90
N GLY A 305 -9.41 -1.04 -31.24
CA GLY A 305 -10.35 -1.26 -30.14
C GLY A 305 -9.75 -1.90 -28.88
N ARG A 306 -10.60 -2.49 -28.03
CA ARG A 306 -10.21 -3.07 -26.72
C ARG A 306 -9.15 -4.19 -26.82
N MET A 307 -8.99 -4.81 -27.99
CA MET A 307 -7.99 -5.86 -28.19
C MET A 307 -6.56 -5.31 -28.13
N ARG A 308 -6.34 -4.09 -28.67
CA ARG A 308 -5.05 -3.37 -28.62
C ARG A 308 -4.56 -3.22 -27.19
N LEU A 309 -5.40 -2.66 -26.33
CA LEU A 309 -5.10 -2.41 -24.92
C LEU A 309 -4.75 -3.70 -24.19
N LYS A 310 -5.57 -4.75 -24.37
CA LYS A 310 -5.34 -6.05 -23.73
C LYS A 310 -4.03 -6.69 -24.19
N ILE A 311 -3.72 -6.67 -25.48
CA ILE A 311 -2.47 -7.24 -26.00
C ILE A 311 -1.26 -6.50 -25.39
N CYS A 312 -1.29 -5.17 -25.40
CA CYS A 312 -0.22 -4.35 -24.82
C CYS A 312 -0.06 -4.64 -23.32
N ALA A 313 -1.16 -4.69 -22.57
CA ALA A 313 -1.15 -4.93 -21.14
C ALA A 313 -0.42 -6.23 -20.75
N HIS A 314 -0.78 -7.37 -21.34
CA HIS A 314 -0.17 -8.66 -21.01
C HIS A 314 1.31 -8.72 -21.42
N ILE A 315 1.68 -8.11 -22.56
CA ILE A 315 3.09 -8.04 -22.98
C ILE A 315 3.88 -7.23 -21.97
N LEU A 316 3.43 -6.01 -21.65
CA LEU A 316 4.13 -5.12 -20.73
C LEU A 316 4.24 -5.70 -19.32
N GLN A 317 3.20 -6.39 -18.85
CA GLN A 317 3.23 -7.12 -17.58
C GLN A 317 4.30 -8.21 -17.60
N SER A 318 4.36 -9.00 -18.69
CA SER A 318 5.40 -10.01 -18.88
C SER A 318 6.81 -9.40 -18.91
N LEU A 319 6.99 -8.25 -19.57
CA LEU A 319 8.27 -7.55 -19.61
C LEU A 319 8.67 -7.01 -18.23
N GLN A 320 7.72 -6.48 -17.46
CA GLN A 320 7.96 -6.02 -16.09
C GLN A 320 8.40 -7.18 -15.19
N HIS A 321 7.78 -8.35 -15.31
CA HIS A 321 8.23 -9.56 -14.60
C HIS A 321 9.64 -10.00 -15.02
N LEU A 322 10.01 -9.86 -16.30
CA LEU A 322 11.38 -10.13 -16.76
C LEU A 322 12.40 -9.16 -16.14
N CYS A 323 12.03 -7.89 -15.95
CA CYS A 323 12.89 -6.89 -15.31
C CYS A 323 13.26 -7.24 -13.86
N ASN A 324 12.50 -8.11 -13.19
CA ASN A 324 12.81 -8.56 -11.83
C ASN A 324 14.05 -9.46 -11.75
N ILE A 325 14.50 -10.04 -12.88
CA ILE A 325 15.74 -10.84 -12.94
C ILE A 325 16.84 -10.15 -13.74
N LYS A 326 18.11 -10.34 -13.33
CA LYS A 326 19.28 -9.72 -13.98
C LYS A 326 19.42 -10.11 -15.45
N ALA A 327 19.11 -11.36 -15.81
CA ALA A 327 19.16 -11.84 -17.19
C ALA A 327 18.07 -11.20 -18.06
N GLY A 328 16.86 -11.00 -17.52
CA GLY A 328 15.75 -10.34 -18.21
C GLY A 328 16.03 -8.88 -18.49
N ARG A 329 16.55 -8.13 -17.50
CA ARG A 329 17.03 -6.75 -17.73
C ARG A 329 18.03 -6.70 -18.88
N ARG A 330 19.11 -7.49 -18.82
CA ARG A 330 20.13 -7.54 -19.89
C ARG A 330 19.54 -7.84 -21.28
N ALA A 331 18.57 -8.74 -21.37
CA ALA A 331 17.90 -9.06 -22.63
C ALA A 331 17.04 -7.89 -23.17
N LEU A 332 16.49 -7.07 -22.29
CA LEU A 332 15.70 -5.88 -22.64
C LEU A 332 16.57 -4.64 -22.89
N CYS A 333 17.77 -4.54 -22.30
CA CYS A 333 18.71 -3.41 -22.48
C CYS A 333 19.32 -3.28 -23.89
N THR A 334 18.86 -4.01 -24.91
CA THR A 334 19.40 -3.84 -26.26
C THR A 334 18.89 -2.53 -26.87
N LYS A 335 19.74 -1.85 -27.65
CA LYS A 335 19.38 -0.59 -28.32
C LYS A 335 18.05 -0.68 -29.07
N LYS A 336 17.82 -1.80 -29.77
CA LYS A 336 16.59 -2.08 -30.51
C LYS A 336 15.35 -2.17 -29.61
N HIS A 337 15.44 -2.88 -28.48
CA HIS A 337 14.32 -3.08 -27.57
C HIS A 337 13.93 -1.78 -26.85
N VAL A 338 14.92 -1.02 -26.36
CA VAL A 338 14.68 0.29 -25.74
C VAL A 338 14.05 1.26 -26.74
N GLN A 339 14.50 1.27 -28.01
CA GLN A 339 13.88 2.09 -29.07
C GLN A 339 12.42 1.73 -29.35
N THR A 340 12.06 0.44 -29.34
CA THR A 340 10.65 0.01 -29.50
C THR A 340 9.79 0.49 -28.33
N LEU A 341 10.26 0.36 -27.09
CA LEU A 341 9.55 0.86 -25.91
C LEU A 341 9.42 2.38 -25.92
N HIS A 342 10.50 3.09 -26.27
CA HIS A 342 10.50 4.55 -26.41
C HIS A 342 9.54 5.02 -27.50
N ARG A 343 9.47 4.32 -28.65
CA ARG A 343 8.51 4.65 -29.72
C ARG A 343 7.07 4.57 -29.23
N PHE A 344 6.74 3.57 -28.42
CA PHE A 344 5.43 3.51 -27.77
C PHE A 344 5.20 4.74 -26.90
N CYS A 345 6.14 5.12 -26.04
CA CYS A 345 6.05 6.33 -25.22
C CYS A 345 5.78 7.59 -26.05
N SER A 346 6.54 7.81 -27.13
CA SER A 346 6.40 9.00 -27.99
C SER A 346 5.11 9.02 -28.83
N GLN A 347 4.54 7.86 -29.15
CA GLN A 347 3.36 7.72 -30.01
C GLN A 347 2.09 7.34 -29.23
N CYS A 348 2.17 7.25 -27.90
CA CYS A 348 1.08 6.80 -27.04
C CYS A 348 -0.12 7.77 -27.14
N PRO A 349 -1.34 7.31 -27.48
CA PRO A 349 -2.51 8.17 -27.57
C PRO A 349 -2.82 8.83 -26.23
N ASP A 350 -3.34 10.05 -26.28
CA ASP A 350 -3.73 10.81 -25.09
C ASP A 350 -5.15 10.42 -24.61
N GLU A 351 -5.41 9.13 -24.48
CA GLU A 351 -6.69 8.54 -24.04
C GLU A 351 -6.53 7.80 -22.70
N ILE A 352 -7.47 7.95 -21.77
CA ILE A 352 -7.31 7.54 -20.36
C ILE A 352 -6.96 6.04 -20.22
N GLU A 353 -7.45 5.22 -21.14
CA GLU A 353 -7.20 3.80 -21.20
C GLU A 353 -5.72 3.44 -21.44
N PHE A 354 -4.91 4.38 -21.94
CA PHE A 354 -3.48 4.19 -22.19
C PHE A 354 -2.57 4.63 -21.05
N ASP A 355 -3.07 5.28 -20.01
CA ASP A 355 -2.21 5.78 -18.92
C ASP A 355 -1.54 4.64 -18.16
N GLY A 356 -2.30 3.61 -17.81
CA GLY A 356 -1.75 2.42 -17.17
C GLY A 356 -0.70 1.72 -18.04
N LEU A 357 -0.89 1.73 -19.37
CA LEU A 357 0.09 1.19 -20.30
C LEU A 357 1.35 2.05 -20.36
N LEU A 358 1.21 3.38 -20.44
CA LEU A 358 2.34 4.31 -20.46
C LEU A 358 3.16 4.21 -19.18
N ALA A 359 2.52 4.25 -18.01
CA ALA A 359 3.19 4.10 -16.73
C ALA A 359 3.97 2.77 -16.64
N ARG A 360 3.38 1.67 -17.13
CA ARG A 360 4.02 0.35 -17.16
C ARG A 360 5.21 0.31 -18.12
N VAL A 361 5.12 0.91 -19.31
CA VAL A 361 6.25 1.03 -20.24
C VAL A 361 7.38 1.86 -19.64
N CYS A 362 7.07 3.03 -19.08
CA CYS A 362 8.06 3.88 -18.41
C CYS A 362 8.74 3.09 -17.27
N SER A 363 7.98 2.36 -16.46
CA SER A 363 8.56 1.50 -15.43
C SER A 363 9.48 0.41 -16.00
N VAL A 364 9.10 -0.25 -17.10
CA VAL A 364 9.94 -1.26 -17.76
C VAL A 364 11.24 -0.63 -18.26
N ILE A 365 11.17 0.53 -18.91
CA ILE A 365 12.36 1.26 -19.40
C ILE A 365 13.26 1.63 -18.21
N THR A 366 12.72 2.28 -17.19
CA THR A 366 13.47 2.70 -16.00
C THR A 366 14.16 1.52 -15.31
N LEU A 367 13.50 0.36 -15.21
CA LEU A 367 14.09 -0.85 -14.63
C LEU A 367 15.18 -1.48 -15.51
N CYS A 368 15.18 -1.22 -16.82
CA CYS A 368 16.19 -1.69 -17.76
C CYS A 368 17.41 -0.76 -17.85
N LEU A 369 17.28 0.51 -17.49
CA LEU A 369 18.41 1.44 -17.54
C LEU A 369 19.43 1.13 -16.45
N LYS A 370 20.68 1.60 -16.63
CA LYS A 370 21.75 1.38 -15.64
C LYS A 370 21.32 1.99 -14.31
N HIS A 371 21.28 1.16 -13.29
CA HIS A 371 20.94 1.57 -11.92
C HIS A 371 21.90 2.67 -11.45
N GLN A 372 21.36 3.85 -11.13
CA GLN A 372 22.12 4.96 -10.58
C GLN A 372 21.98 4.97 -9.05
N ALA A 373 23.10 5.09 -8.34
CA ALA A 373 23.06 5.42 -6.92
C ALA A 373 22.66 6.90 -6.78
N LEU A 374 22.05 7.27 -5.64
CA LEU A 374 21.84 8.68 -5.33
C LEU A 374 23.20 9.40 -5.30
N PRO A 375 23.32 10.65 -5.80
CA PRO A 375 24.55 11.43 -5.78
C PRO A 375 24.87 12.01 -4.40
N VAL A 376 24.69 11.20 -3.35
CA VAL A 376 25.02 11.49 -1.95
C VAL A 376 25.65 10.26 -1.30
N PRO A 377 26.51 10.42 -0.28
CA PRO A 377 26.97 9.30 0.53
C PRO A 377 25.81 8.51 1.15
N GLY A 378 25.98 7.20 1.29
CA GLY A 378 24.93 6.32 1.84
C GLY A 378 24.61 6.56 3.32
N SER A 379 25.54 7.14 4.09
CA SER A 379 25.32 7.57 5.47
C SER A 379 24.80 9.01 5.51
N SER A 380 23.89 9.30 6.44
CA SER A 380 23.51 10.67 6.77
C SER A 380 24.71 11.44 7.35
N PRO A 381 24.87 12.74 7.06
CA PRO A 381 25.87 13.57 7.73
C PRO A 381 25.55 13.73 9.23
N ALA A 382 24.30 13.56 9.62
CA ALA A 382 23.88 13.53 11.00
C ALA A 382 23.91 12.08 11.53
N SER A 383 24.59 11.85 12.66
CA SER A 383 24.62 10.54 13.34
C SER A 383 24.67 10.69 14.85
N PHE A 384 23.94 9.85 15.57
CA PHE A 384 24.06 9.72 17.02
C PHE A 384 25.02 8.58 17.34
N ASN A 385 26.03 8.87 18.17
CA ASN A 385 26.81 7.81 18.81
C ASN A 385 26.01 7.24 19.98
N LEU A 386 25.22 6.20 19.70
CA LEU A 386 24.48 5.46 20.72
C LEU A 386 25.49 4.64 21.55
N ASN A 387 25.97 5.23 22.65
CA ASN A 387 26.88 4.56 23.58
C ASN A 387 26.28 3.25 24.12
N PRO A 388 27.11 2.28 24.54
CA PRO A 388 26.74 0.90 24.80
C PRO A 388 25.95 0.65 26.09
N ILE A 389 25.07 1.57 26.50
CA ILE A 389 23.97 1.24 27.43
C ILE A 389 22.99 0.26 26.73
N ILE A 390 23.15 0.09 25.40
CA ILE A 390 22.39 -0.75 24.49
C ILE A 390 23.30 -1.85 23.88
N LYS A 391 24.37 -2.31 24.58
CA LYS A 391 25.21 -3.46 24.13
C LYS A 391 24.77 -4.83 24.65
N GLY A 392 23.59 -4.90 25.28
CA GLY A 392 22.82 -6.14 25.44
C GLY A 392 21.84 -6.39 24.29
N THR A 393 21.53 -5.39 23.46
CA THR A 393 20.67 -5.54 22.29
C THR A 393 21.54 -5.59 21.04
N ASN A 394 22.21 -6.73 20.83
CA ASN A 394 22.73 -7.08 19.51
C ASN A 394 21.58 -7.60 18.61
N THR A 395 20.49 -6.84 18.59
CA THR A 395 19.42 -6.94 17.63
C THR A 395 19.51 -5.66 16.83
N MET A 396 19.70 -5.78 15.51
CA MET A 396 19.00 -4.88 14.61
C MET A 396 17.66 -4.57 15.27
N TRP A 397 17.34 -3.29 15.52
CA TRP A 397 15.95 -2.93 15.79
C TRP A 397 15.11 -3.73 14.79
N PRO A 398 14.11 -4.51 15.23
CA PRO A 398 13.20 -5.10 14.29
C PRO A 398 12.52 -3.90 13.63
N CYS A 399 13.07 -3.45 12.51
CA CYS A 399 12.29 -3.09 11.36
C CYS A 399 11.47 -4.33 11.11
N HIS A 400 10.38 -4.48 11.86
CA HIS A 400 9.30 -5.29 11.39
C HIS A 400 9.09 -4.84 9.94
N GLU A 401 9.11 -5.80 9.03
CA GLU A 401 8.40 -5.66 7.77
C GLU A 401 6.90 -5.60 8.14
N ASP A 402 6.51 -4.58 8.91
CA ASP A 402 5.12 -4.30 9.19
C ASP A 402 4.61 -3.55 7.96
N ASP A 403 3.78 -4.28 7.23
CA ASP A 403 2.81 -3.72 6.31
C ASP A 403 2.10 -2.52 6.94
N ASP A 404 1.83 -1.55 6.09
CA ASP A 404 1.04 -0.32 6.27
C ASP A 404 0.17 -0.24 7.54
N ALA A 405 0.76 0.17 8.66
CA ALA A 405 0.01 0.64 9.82
C ALA A 405 -0.38 2.11 9.59
N ASN A 406 -1.51 2.33 8.92
CA ASN A 406 -2.20 3.61 8.88
C ASN A 406 -3.43 3.55 9.80
N SER A 407 -3.44 4.39 10.84
CA SER A 407 -4.66 4.76 11.55
C SER A 407 -5.27 5.95 10.81
N ASP A 408 -6.31 5.70 10.02
CA ASP A 408 -7.47 6.59 10.01
C ASP A 408 -8.69 5.92 9.38
N SER A 409 -9.82 6.24 10.00
CA SER A 409 -11.21 5.88 9.72
C SER A 409 -11.54 5.43 8.29
N LYS A 410 -12.25 4.29 8.23
CA LYS A 410 -13.04 3.80 7.09
C LYS A 410 -13.70 4.96 6.32
N THR A 411 -13.05 5.38 5.25
CA THR A 411 -13.67 6.17 4.20
C THR A 411 -13.50 5.36 2.93
N ILE A 412 -14.62 4.82 2.47
CA ILE A 412 -14.72 3.95 1.31
C ILE A 412 -14.33 4.78 0.09
N ASN A 413 -13.13 4.52 -0.42
CA ASN A 413 -12.81 4.72 -1.83
C ASN A 413 -12.04 3.46 -2.27
N TYR A 414 -12.64 2.77 -3.23
CA TYR A 414 -12.16 1.52 -3.79
C TYR A 414 -10.91 1.79 -4.62
N ASP A 415 -9.73 1.42 -4.12
CA ASP A 415 -8.54 1.23 -4.94
C ASP A 415 -8.28 -0.27 -5.11
N LEU A 416 -8.32 -0.65 -6.39
CA LEU A 416 -8.27 -1.99 -6.94
C LEU A 416 -6.81 -2.45 -7.06
N ASP A 417 -6.36 -3.29 -6.14
CA ASP A 417 -5.32 -4.29 -6.40
C ASP A 417 -5.98 -5.64 -6.74
N ASP A 418 -6.67 -5.72 -7.89
CA ASP A 418 -6.92 -6.98 -8.60
C ASP A 418 -7.11 -6.70 -10.11
N ASP A 419 -6.05 -6.90 -10.88
CA ASP A 419 -6.01 -6.65 -12.31
C ASP A 419 -6.69 -7.83 -13.06
N GLY A 420 -8.01 -7.73 -13.29
CA GLY A 420 -8.78 -8.66 -14.14
C GLY A 420 -10.12 -8.04 -14.61
N PRO A 421 -10.53 -8.17 -15.90
CA PRO A 421 -11.73 -7.48 -16.37
C PRO A 421 -13.02 -8.25 -16.10
N ASP A 422 -14.02 -7.48 -15.66
CA ASP A 422 -15.43 -7.81 -15.43
C ASP A 422 -16.10 -8.72 -16.45
N SER A 423 -17.00 -9.55 -15.92
CA SER A 423 -18.21 -10.00 -16.59
C SER A 423 -19.42 -9.46 -15.83
N ASP A 424 -20.14 -8.53 -16.47
CA ASP A 424 -21.48 -8.11 -16.05
C ASP A 424 -22.41 -9.33 -15.88
N ILE A 425 -23.18 -9.36 -14.79
CA ILE A 425 -24.66 -9.43 -14.80
C ILE A 425 -25.18 -9.15 -13.39
N ASP A 426 -26.18 -8.27 -13.40
CA ASP A 426 -26.91 -7.59 -12.34
C ASP A 426 -27.91 -8.47 -11.55
N ALA A 427 -28.33 -7.90 -10.42
CA ALA A 427 -29.61 -8.04 -9.72
C ALA A 427 -29.75 -8.94 -8.47
N THR A 428 -29.82 -8.21 -7.35
CA THR A 428 -30.86 -8.19 -6.28
C THR A 428 -30.77 -9.12 -5.07
N ASP A 429 -30.55 -8.45 -3.92
CA ASP A 429 -31.17 -8.52 -2.58
C ASP A 429 -31.44 -9.90 -1.94
N GLU A 430 -30.81 -10.12 -0.77
CA GLU A 430 -31.52 -10.26 0.52
C GLU A 430 -30.49 -10.43 1.66
N PHE A 431 -30.53 -9.51 2.64
CA PHE A 431 -30.03 -9.71 4.02
C PHE A 431 -30.91 -10.76 4.72
N PRO A 432 -30.39 -11.54 5.70
CA PRO A 432 -30.45 -11.06 7.09
C PRO A 432 -29.25 -11.44 7.97
N ASP A 433 -29.23 -10.73 9.11
CA ASP A 433 -28.38 -10.82 10.29
C ASP A 433 -28.12 -12.24 10.83
N VAL A 434 -27.04 -12.38 11.63
CA VAL A 434 -27.04 -12.85 13.03
C VAL A 434 -25.61 -13.24 13.48
N GLU A 435 -25.16 -12.47 14.48
CA GLU A 435 -24.38 -12.79 15.69
C GLU A 435 -23.01 -13.50 15.67
N LEU A 436 -22.15 -12.89 16.50
CA LEU A 436 -20.83 -13.29 16.97
C LEU A 436 -20.92 -14.47 17.94
N GLU A 437 -19.97 -15.40 17.90
CA GLU A 437 -19.51 -16.11 19.09
C GLU A 437 -18.16 -16.83 18.87
N GLU A 438 -17.62 -17.30 19.99
CA GLU A 438 -16.23 -17.26 20.42
C GLU A 438 -15.29 -18.42 19.97
N ASN A 439 -14.02 -18.20 20.31
CA ASN A 439 -12.87 -19.11 20.24
C ASN A 439 -13.13 -20.53 20.76
N GLU A 440 -12.54 -21.53 20.09
CA GLU A 440 -12.07 -22.74 20.75
C GLU A 440 -10.62 -23.07 20.36
N LEU A 441 -9.76 -23.06 21.39
CA LEU A 441 -8.42 -23.65 21.38
C LEU A 441 -8.52 -25.17 21.17
N LYS A 442 -7.65 -25.72 20.30
CA LYS A 442 -7.30 -27.14 20.35
C LYS A 442 -5.81 -27.32 20.62
N SER A 443 -5.58 -27.85 21.81
CA SER A 443 -4.37 -28.49 22.31
C SER A 443 -3.81 -29.53 21.34
N ASN A 444 -2.49 -29.57 21.18
CA ASN A 444 -1.81 -30.82 20.93
C ASN A 444 -0.45 -30.83 21.62
N ASP A 445 -0.27 -31.85 22.45
CA ASP A 445 0.81 -32.03 23.42
C ASP A 445 1.82 -33.08 22.92
N GLY A 446 3.08 -32.95 23.34
CA GLY A 446 4.17 -33.93 23.20
C GLY A 446 4.93 -33.87 21.86
N ILE A 447 6.27 -33.84 21.80
CA ILE A 447 7.25 -34.60 22.60
C ILE A 447 8.53 -33.79 22.78
N GLU A 448 9.06 -33.95 23.99
CA GLU A 448 10.19 -33.29 24.63
C GLU A 448 11.58 -33.91 24.30
N LYS A 449 12.63 -33.13 24.64
CA LYS A 449 14.01 -33.48 25.09
C LYS A 449 15.18 -33.46 24.07
N PRO A 450 16.43 -33.21 24.55
CA PRO A 450 16.87 -32.07 25.38
C PRO A 450 18.27 -31.55 24.93
N HIS A 451 18.68 -30.34 25.33
CA HIS A 451 20.05 -30.10 25.81
C HIS A 451 20.17 -28.72 26.50
N THR A 452 20.33 -28.81 27.82
CA THR A 452 21.14 -27.95 28.71
C THR A 452 22.40 -27.41 28.02
N LYS A 453 22.92 -26.21 28.25
CA LYS A 453 23.15 -25.55 29.55
C LYS A 453 23.67 -24.11 29.34
N SER A 454 23.24 -23.24 30.26
CA SER A 454 23.97 -22.12 30.88
C SER A 454 24.54 -21.00 30.00
N GLY A 455 23.86 -19.87 30.05
CA GLY A 455 24.36 -18.55 29.68
C GLY A 455 23.21 -17.55 29.71
N GLU A 456 22.57 -17.36 30.87
CA GLU A 456 21.61 -16.27 31.07
C GLU A 456 22.37 -14.94 30.92
N SER A 457 22.39 -14.45 29.68
CA SER A 457 22.73 -13.09 29.34
C SER A 457 21.68 -12.18 30.00
N LEU A 458 22.15 -11.08 30.58
CA LEU A 458 21.44 -9.93 31.18
C LEU A 458 20.45 -9.22 30.22
N GLN A 459 19.86 -9.95 29.28
CA GLN A 459 19.14 -9.45 28.12
C GLN A 459 17.61 -9.47 28.29
N SER A 460 17.08 -10.20 29.29
CA SER A 460 15.64 -10.19 29.61
C SER A 460 15.21 -9.00 30.50
N THR A 461 16.15 -8.24 31.07
CA THR A 461 15.84 -7.24 32.10
C THR A 461 15.67 -5.80 31.58
N LEU A 462 15.85 -5.54 30.28
CA LEU A 462 15.82 -4.17 29.73
C LEU A 462 14.55 -3.84 28.92
N TRP A 463 13.77 -4.85 28.55
CA TRP A 463 12.51 -4.67 27.85
C TRP A 463 11.43 -5.42 28.62
N PHE A 464 11.05 -4.87 29.76
CA PHE A 464 9.86 -5.33 30.45
C PHE A 464 8.68 -5.16 29.49
N ASN A 465 8.03 -6.27 29.18
CA ASN A 465 6.66 -6.26 28.72
C ASN A 465 5.89 -5.28 29.66
N PRO A 466 5.01 -4.39 29.19
CA PRO A 466 4.29 -3.47 30.09
C PRO A 466 3.58 -4.21 31.24
N ASN A 467 3.24 -5.48 31.01
CA ASN A 467 2.63 -6.40 31.98
C ASN A 467 3.62 -7.08 32.96
N GLU A 468 4.93 -6.87 32.78
CA GLU A 468 6.03 -7.43 33.59
C GLU A 468 6.76 -6.37 34.43
N ARG A 469 6.35 -5.09 34.35
CA ARG A 469 6.96 -4.05 35.18
C ARG A 469 6.60 -4.26 36.64
N GLU A 470 7.61 -4.38 37.48
CA GLU A 470 7.39 -4.50 38.92
C GLU A 470 6.74 -3.21 39.47
N ILE A 471 5.97 -3.36 40.55
CA ILE A 471 5.36 -2.23 41.26
C ILE A 471 6.42 -1.17 41.62
N GLU A 472 7.64 -1.58 41.93
CA GLU A 472 8.76 -0.69 42.24
C GLU A 472 9.18 0.21 41.07
N ASP A 473 9.04 -0.28 39.82
CA ASP A 473 9.28 0.53 38.63
C ASP A 473 8.16 1.55 38.41
N LEU A 474 6.92 1.18 38.72
CA LEU A 474 5.78 2.10 38.67
C LEU A 474 5.91 3.23 39.71
N LYS A 475 6.51 2.97 40.87
CA LYS A 475 6.79 4.01 41.90
C LYS A 475 7.66 5.14 41.37
N LYS A 476 8.56 4.86 40.43
CA LYS A 476 9.46 5.87 39.84
C LYS A 476 8.69 6.95 39.08
N TYR A 477 7.49 6.65 38.58
CA TYR A 477 6.66 7.61 37.85
C TYR A 477 5.91 8.61 38.75
N CYS A 478 5.86 8.37 40.07
CA CYS A 478 5.13 9.23 41.01
C CYS A 478 5.68 10.67 41.06
N ILE A 479 6.94 10.86 40.66
CA ILE A 479 7.55 12.19 40.52
C ILE A 479 6.85 13.09 39.49
N TYR A 480 6.10 12.51 38.55
CA TYR A 480 5.34 13.26 37.55
C TYR A 480 3.93 13.64 38.01
N PHE A 481 3.51 13.17 39.19
CA PHE A 481 2.16 13.30 39.76
C PHE A 481 2.15 14.08 41.08
N LYS A 482 3.10 15.04 41.24
CA LYS A 482 3.32 15.84 42.46
C LYS A 482 2.07 16.56 42.96
N GLU A 483 1.12 16.87 42.08
CA GLU A 483 -0.15 17.53 42.43
C GLU A 483 -1.02 16.73 43.42
N PHE A 484 -0.83 15.42 43.48
CA PHE A 484 -1.52 14.55 44.46
C PHE A 484 -0.75 14.41 45.79
N GLY A 485 0.40 15.08 45.93
CA GLY A 485 1.30 15.01 47.08
C GLY A 485 2.25 13.81 47.05
N SER A 486 2.74 13.41 48.23
CA SER A 486 3.72 12.32 48.35
C SER A 486 3.16 10.98 47.86
N TYR A 487 4.05 10.07 47.45
CA TYR A 487 3.67 8.72 47.01
C TYR A 487 2.72 8.01 47.99
N ASN A 488 3.03 8.09 49.30
CA ASN A 488 2.19 7.49 50.34
C ASN A 488 0.80 8.13 50.42
N LYS A 489 0.69 9.44 50.16
CA LYS A 489 -0.58 10.14 50.09
C LYS A 489 -1.40 9.68 48.86
N GLN A 490 -0.74 9.52 47.72
CA GLN A 490 -1.36 9.00 46.48
C GLN A 490 -1.91 7.59 46.67
N ILE A 491 -1.12 6.66 47.23
CA ILE A 491 -1.57 5.29 47.48
C ILE A 491 -2.75 5.25 48.45
N ARG A 492 -2.73 6.06 49.51
CA ARG A 492 -3.86 6.17 50.45
C ARG A 492 -5.13 6.65 49.74
N GLN A 493 -5.00 7.63 48.84
CA GLN A 493 -6.12 8.16 48.06
C GLN A 493 -6.68 7.13 47.07
N VAL A 494 -5.82 6.34 46.40
CA VAL A 494 -6.25 5.24 45.52
C VAL A 494 -7.00 4.18 46.32
N LYS A 495 -6.46 3.73 47.46
CA LYS A 495 -7.13 2.73 48.33
C LYS A 495 -8.49 3.21 48.85
N SER A 496 -8.63 4.49 49.20
CA SER A 496 -9.94 5.04 49.57
C SER A 496 -10.94 5.09 48.41
N ARG A 497 -10.46 5.26 47.16
CA ARG A 497 -11.31 5.29 45.96
C ARG A 497 -11.74 3.88 45.52
N SER A 498 -10.85 2.88 45.58
CA SER A 498 -11.18 1.48 45.24
C SER A 498 -12.33 0.92 46.06
N ASN A 499 -12.38 1.26 47.36
CA ASN A 499 -13.48 0.87 48.27
C ASN A 499 -14.84 1.48 47.92
N SER A 500 -14.91 2.49 47.03
CA SER A 500 -16.15 3.20 46.69
C SER A 500 -16.64 2.97 45.26
N ARG A 501 -15.80 2.43 44.36
CA ARG A 501 -16.13 2.33 42.93
C ARG A 501 -15.77 1.03 42.20
N GLY A 502 -15.30 -0.01 42.90
CA GLY A 502 -15.05 -1.34 42.31
C GLY A 502 -14.11 -1.28 41.09
N SER A 503 -12.80 -1.30 41.32
CA SER A 503 -11.80 -1.10 40.26
C SER A 503 -10.83 -2.27 40.13
N ILE A 504 -10.51 -2.57 38.86
CA ILE A 504 -9.49 -3.46 38.26
C ILE A 504 -8.13 -3.56 38.97
N LEU A 505 -7.80 -2.66 39.91
CA LEU A 505 -6.52 -2.67 40.64
C LEU A 505 -6.44 -3.70 41.76
N ASP A 506 -7.56 -4.26 42.24
CA ASP A 506 -7.52 -5.30 43.27
C ASP A 506 -6.90 -6.62 42.76
N ASP A 507 -6.91 -6.86 41.44
CA ASP A 507 -6.29 -8.05 40.82
C ASP A 507 -4.76 -7.94 40.69
N ILE A 508 -4.19 -6.74 40.73
CA ILE A 508 -2.72 -6.53 40.63
C ILE A 508 -2.03 -6.74 41.99
N PHE A 509 -2.75 -6.57 43.09
CA PHE A 509 -2.19 -6.66 44.46
C PHE A 509 -2.51 -7.97 45.19
N VAL A 510 -3.23 -8.91 44.57
CA VAL A 510 -3.54 -10.22 45.17
C VAL A 510 -3.03 -11.34 44.26
N SER A 511 -1.84 -11.86 44.56
CA SER A 511 -1.41 -13.16 44.03
C SER A 511 -2.16 -14.28 44.76
N PRO A 512 -2.65 -15.33 44.07
CA PRO A 512 -3.25 -16.47 44.73
C PRO A 512 -2.16 -17.46 45.17
N SER A 513 -2.06 -17.72 46.47
CA SER A 513 -1.54 -19.00 46.95
C SER A 513 -2.51 -19.61 47.97
N SER A 514 -2.63 -20.92 47.85
CA SER A 514 -3.73 -21.77 48.28
C SER A 514 -3.93 -21.90 49.80
N ARG A 515 -5.22 -21.80 50.19
CA ARG A 515 -5.93 -22.31 51.39
C ARG A 515 -5.16 -23.16 52.42
N SER A 516 -5.29 -22.79 53.71
CA SER A 516 -5.92 -23.66 54.74
C SER A 516 -6.31 -22.93 56.05
N GLN A 517 -7.62 -22.93 56.33
CA GLN A 517 -8.41 -23.03 57.60
C GLN A 517 -8.15 -22.11 58.84
N PRO A 518 -9.16 -21.91 59.73
CA PRO A 518 -9.42 -20.64 60.44
C PRO A 518 -9.24 -20.68 61.97
N SER A 519 -9.07 -19.50 62.60
CA SER A 519 -9.70 -19.09 63.88
C SER A 519 -9.22 -17.69 64.34
N PRO A 520 -9.95 -16.98 65.22
CA PRO A 520 -9.91 -15.53 65.34
C PRO A 520 -9.10 -15.04 66.55
N SER A 521 -8.29 -13.99 66.36
CA SER A 521 -7.84 -13.15 67.47
C SER A 521 -7.37 -11.78 66.98
N THR A 522 -8.05 -10.75 67.46
CA THR A 522 -7.66 -9.33 67.50
C THR A 522 -6.22 -9.09 67.95
N LEU A 523 -5.49 -8.13 67.33
CA LEU A 523 -4.46 -7.19 67.89
C LEU A 523 -3.67 -6.54 66.73
N SER A 524 -3.84 -5.23 66.44
CA SER A 524 -3.10 -4.06 66.96
C SER A 524 -1.78 -3.70 66.21
N LEU A 525 -1.74 -2.44 65.75
CA LEU A 525 -0.78 -1.79 64.83
C LEU A 525 0.44 -1.19 65.54
N ALA A 526 1.23 -1.95 66.30
CA ALA A 526 2.36 -1.34 67.02
C ALA A 526 3.49 -2.29 67.43
N THR A 527 4.22 -2.96 66.52
CA THR A 527 5.48 -3.62 66.93
C THR A 527 6.55 -3.96 65.87
N VAL A 528 6.78 -3.17 64.81
CA VAL A 528 8.04 -3.36 64.04
C VAL A 528 8.61 -2.01 63.55
N LEU A 529 9.03 -1.18 64.50
CA LEU A 529 10.21 -0.34 64.33
C LEU A 529 11.35 -1.05 65.07
N GLY A 530 12.38 -1.45 64.35
CA GLY A 530 13.58 -2.07 64.90
C GLY A 530 14.73 -1.99 63.90
N ASN A 531 15.69 -1.13 64.20
CA ASN A 531 16.98 -0.98 63.54
C ASN A 531 17.75 -2.31 63.44
N THR A 532 18.60 -2.44 62.41
CA THR A 532 20.02 -2.83 62.56
C THR A 532 20.76 -2.74 61.22
N ASP A 533 21.73 -1.81 61.19
CA ASP A 533 23.08 -1.87 60.64
C ASP A 533 23.47 -3.03 59.72
N TYR A 534 23.91 -2.68 58.50
CA TYR A 534 24.98 -3.39 57.77
C TYR A 534 25.67 -2.42 56.80
N GLU A 535 26.72 -1.75 57.29
CA GLU A 535 27.76 -1.16 56.46
C GLU A 535 28.91 -2.17 56.27
N ASN A 536 29.53 -2.11 55.08
CA ASN A 536 30.82 -2.71 54.66
C ASN A 536 30.84 -4.20 54.28
N VAL A 537 30.70 -4.49 52.98
CA VAL A 537 31.67 -5.22 52.13
C VAL A 537 31.31 -5.01 50.63
N LEU A 538 31.99 -4.09 49.93
CA LEU A 538 32.46 -4.15 48.51
C LEU A 538 32.78 -2.74 47.97
N GLY A 539 33.98 -2.59 47.40
CA GLY A 539 34.68 -1.32 47.14
C GLY A 539 34.25 -0.47 45.94
N PRO A 540 34.94 0.66 45.69
CA PRO A 540 34.41 1.81 44.97
C PRO A 540 34.75 1.75 43.49
N GLN A 541 33.76 1.62 42.58
CA GLN A 541 33.85 2.04 41.15
C GLN A 541 32.48 2.09 40.42
N THR A 542 31.38 2.45 41.09
CA THR A 542 30.06 2.66 40.42
C THR A 542 29.28 3.88 40.89
N PHE A 543 29.87 4.75 41.73
CA PHE A 543 29.26 6.03 42.11
C PHE A 543 29.81 7.18 41.25
N SER A 544 29.24 7.34 40.05
CA SER A 544 29.35 8.59 39.28
C SER A 544 28.00 9.02 38.66
N PHE A 545 27.02 8.12 38.57
CA PHE A 545 25.74 8.43 37.92
C PHE A 545 24.65 9.04 38.83
N LEU A 546 24.89 9.11 40.14
CA LEU A 546 23.88 9.60 41.12
C LEU A 546 24.20 10.97 41.74
N GLN A 547 25.32 11.62 41.38
CA GLN A 547 25.72 12.89 42.00
C GLN A 547 25.20 14.15 41.28
N GLY A 548 24.20 14.00 40.39
CA GLY A 548 23.58 15.11 39.65
C GLY A 548 22.19 15.53 40.12
N PHE A 549 21.56 14.80 41.04
CA PHE A 549 20.27 15.20 41.60
C PHE A 549 20.49 16.31 42.64
N HIS A 550 20.53 17.56 42.15
CA HIS A 550 20.38 18.73 43.00
C HIS A 550 19.18 18.53 43.94
N LYS A 551 19.41 18.68 45.25
CA LYS A 551 18.36 18.84 46.26
C LYS A 551 17.37 19.90 45.77
N ILE A 552 16.23 19.44 45.25
CA ILE A 552 15.10 20.32 44.98
C ILE A 552 14.53 20.67 46.35
N HIS A 553 14.74 21.91 46.75
CA HIS A 553 14.13 22.52 47.91
C HIS A 553 12.60 22.29 47.83
N GLU A 554 12.01 21.66 48.84
CA GLU A 554 10.56 21.66 49.03
C GLU A 554 10.14 23.10 49.35
N SER A 555 9.81 23.86 48.30
CA SER A 555 9.07 25.11 48.42
C SER A 555 7.59 24.79 48.25
N THR A 556 6.84 24.96 49.33
CA THR A 556 5.38 24.87 49.48
C THR A 556 4.61 25.95 48.71
N SER A 557 5.11 26.42 47.57
CA SER A 557 4.40 27.39 46.72
C SER A 557 3.45 26.66 45.77
N THR A 558 2.17 26.68 46.10
CA THR A 558 1.02 26.14 45.34
C THR A 558 0.66 26.96 44.09
N THR A 559 1.62 27.67 43.49
CA THR A 559 1.41 28.61 42.39
C THR A 559 2.09 28.17 41.09
N SER A 560 1.44 28.51 39.95
CA SER A 560 1.89 28.27 38.58
C SER A 560 3.41 28.48 38.40
N CYS A 561 4.13 27.45 37.94
CA CYS A 561 5.57 27.55 37.71
C CYS A 561 6.00 26.69 36.50
N SER A 562 6.77 27.28 35.60
CA SER A 562 7.52 26.58 34.56
C SER A 562 8.95 26.34 35.07
N SER A 563 9.35 25.08 35.22
CA SER A 563 10.71 24.70 35.63
C SER A 563 11.63 24.32 34.45
N LEU A 564 11.17 24.57 33.21
CA LEU A 564 11.92 24.32 31.98
C LEU A 564 13.12 25.27 31.89
N LYS A 565 14.33 24.71 31.81
CA LYS A 565 15.58 25.48 31.75
C LYS A 565 15.65 26.35 30.51
N ILE A 566 15.03 25.93 29.41
CA ILE A 566 15.01 26.72 28.18
C ILE A 566 14.28 28.07 28.33
N HIS A 567 13.41 28.23 29.33
CA HIS A 567 12.72 29.50 29.63
C HIS A 567 13.47 30.39 30.63
N LYS A 568 14.59 29.93 31.17
CA LYS A 568 15.34 30.65 32.21
C LYS A 568 15.77 32.04 31.71
N ASP A 569 15.62 33.04 32.57
CA ASP A 569 16.03 34.43 32.35
C ASP A 569 15.33 35.15 31.16
N ILE A 570 14.21 34.61 30.66
CA ILE A 570 13.39 35.26 29.63
C ILE A 570 12.33 36.16 30.28
N SER A 571 12.43 37.47 30.06
CA SER A 571 11.49 38.46 30.60
C SER A 571 10.13 38.42 29.89
N LYS A 572 9.04 38.52 30.67
CA LYS A 572 7.64 38.55 30.21
C LYS A 572 7.29 39.72 29.28
N TYR A 573 8.14 40.74 29.19
CA TYR A 573 7.92 41.95 28.38
C TYR A 573 8.59 41.90 27.00
N VAL A 574 9.18 40.76 26.64
CA VAL A 574 9.90 40.56 25.37
C VAL A 574 8.91 40.13 24.28
N SER A 575 9.18 40.55 23.04
CA SER A 575 8.35 40.18 21.88
C SER A 575 8.40 38.67 21.60
N PHE A 576 7.33 38.12 21.02
CA PHE A 576 7.26 36.69 20.66
C PHE A 576 8.45 36.27 19.78
N ALA A 577 8.78 37.08 18.77
CA ALA A 577 9.90 36.86 17.85
C ALA A 577 11.24 36.76 18.59
N THR A 578 11.51 37.66 19.53
CA THR A 578 12.76 37.65 20.30
C THR A 578 12.84 36.46 21.26
N VAL A 579 11.72 36.07 21.87
CA VAL A 579 11.66 34.85 22.70
C VAL A 579 11.93 33.61 21.84
N TYR A 580 11.28 33.51 20.68
CA TYR A 580 11.51 32.42 19.73
C TYR A 580 12.99 32.31 19.35
N SER A 581 13.62 33.40 18.93
CA SER A 581 15.05 33.42 18.55
C SER A 581 15.95 33.04 19.73
N THR A 582 15.63 33.49 20.94
CA THR A 582 16.38 33.13 22.15
C THR A 582 16.26 31.64 22.45
N ILE A 583 15.05 31.07 22.34
CA ILE A 583 14.80 29.64 22.55
C ILE A 583 15.51 28.82 21.47
N SER A 584 15.37 29.18 20.19
CA SER A 584 16.00 28.48 19.07
C SER A 584 17.52 28.45 19.19
N SER A 585 18.14 29.52 19.71
CA SER A 585 19.58 29.57 19.99
C SER A 585 20.02 28.65 21.14
N ARG A 586 19.08 28.19 21.99
CA ARG A 586 19.34 27.25 23.09
C ARG A 586 19.05 25.80 22.69
N VAL A 587 18.39 25.56 21.56
CA VAL A 587 18.08 24.22 21.04
C VAL A 587 19.36 23.56 20.53
N LYS A 588 19.54 22.29 20.87
CA LYS A 588 20.68 21.48 20.45
C LYS A 588 20.28 20.60 19.26
N SER A 589 20.97 20.74 18.14
CA SER A 589 20.78 19.95 16.92
C SER A 589 22.07 19.23 16.51
N ILE A 590 21.98 18.18 15.69
CA ILE A 590 23.18 17.52 15.15
C ILE A 590 23.85 18.40 14.11
N ILE A 591 23.04 19.01 13.25
CA ILE A 591 23.49 19.99 12.26
C ILE A 591 23.21 21.37 12.83
N PRO A 592 24.24 22.17 13.16
CA PRO A 592 24.05 23.49 13.75
C PRO A 592 23.20 24.38 12.87
N PHE A 593 22.28 25.12 13.49
CA PHE A 593 21.50 26.14 12.81
C PHE A 593 22.38 27.35 12.48
N VAL A 594 22.23 27.89 11.28
CA VAL A 594 22.92 29.12 10.86
C VAL A 594 22.00 30.35 10.92
N LYS A 595 20.69 30.13 11.08
CA LYS A 595 19.66 31.16 11.16
C LYS A 595 18.37 30.62 11.77
N VAL A 596 17.47 31.53 12.12
CA VAL A 596 16.05 31.23 12.33
C VAL A 596 15.31 31.34 11.00
N ALA A 597 14.39 30.41 10.68
CA ALA A 597 13.52 30.57 9.52
C ALA A 597 12.53 31.72 9.74
N TYR A 598 12.42 32.62 8.77
CA TYR A 598 11.56 33.82 8.85
C TYR A 598 10.09 33.52 9.24
N PRO A 599 9.40 32.53 8.65
CA PRO A 599 8.00 32.25 8.99
C PRO A 599 7.82 31.80 10.45
N ASP A 600 8.81 31.15 11.05
CA ASP A 600 8.69 30.66 12.42
C ASP A 600 8.80 31.80 13.45
N MET A 601 9.54 32.87 13.12
CA MET A 601 9.70 34.04 13.98
C MET A 601 8.52 35.02 13.85
N THR A 602 8.05 35.25 12.62
CA THR A 602 6.99 36.22 12.33
C THR A 602 5.59 35.67 12.52
N GLY A 603 5.46 34.34 12.52
CA GLY A 603 4.17 33.67 12.50
C GLY A 603 3.48 33.84 11.15
N GLY A 604 2.60 32.89 10.83
CA GLY A 604 1.81 32.95 9.62
C GLY A 604 0.84 31.79 9.62
N GLN A 605 -0.42 32.07 9.96
CA GLN A 605 -1.45 31.05 9.76
C GLN A 605 -1.82 31.00 8.29
N GLY A 606 -2.16 29.80 7.81
CA GLY A 606 -2.74 29.66 6.48
C GLY A 606 -4.12 30.31 6.42
N SER A 607 -4.72 30.27 5.22
CA SER A 607 -6.13 30.64 5.08
C SER A 607 -7.01 29.78 5.99
N ILE A 608 -7.96 30.42 6.69
CA ILE A 608 -8.98 29.73 7.50
C ILE A 608 -10.08 29.13 6.60
N GLN A 609 -10.12 29.54 5.33
CA GLN A 609 -11.10 29.03 4.37
C GLN A 609 -10.70 27.62 3.91
N PRO A 610 -11.66 26.67 3.81
CA PRO A 610 -11.40 25.37 3.22
C PRO A 610 -10.84 25.49 1.80
N GLU A 611 -9.68 24.89 1.56
CA GLU A 611 -9.05 24.85 0.23
C GLU A 611 -9.46 23.57 -0.49
N PRO A 612 -9.76 23.63 -1.81
CA PRO A 612 -10.08 22.43 -2.57
C PRO A 612 -8.85 21.53 -2.74
N LEU A 613 -9.08 20.21 -2.76
CA LEU A 613 -8.04 19.24 -3.10
C LEU A 613 -7.54 19.47 -4.53
N ASN A 614 -6.23 19.31 -4.72
CA ASN A 614 -5.63 19.35 -6.04
C ASN A 614 -6.17 18.20 -6.90
N LYS A 615 -6.57 18.52 -8.13
CA LYS A 615 -6.91 17.49 -9.11
C LYS A 615 -5.62 17.07 -9.80
N MET A 616 -5.32 15.77 -9.80
CA MET A 616 -4.17 15.26 -10.55
C MET A 616 -4.40 15.49 -12.05
N GLU A 617 -3.54 16.29 -12.66
CA GLU A 617 -3.59 16.56 -14.10
C GLU A 617 -2.94 15.40 -14.86
N ARG A 618 -3.79 14.62 -15.53
CA ARG A 618 -3.40 13.46 -16.31
C ARG A 618 -2.29 13.76 -17.33
N THR A 619 -2.47 14.81 -18.12
CA THR A 619 -1.54 15.22 -19.18
C THR A 619 -0.19 15.66 -18.62
N ALA A 620 -0.18 16.33 -17.47
CA ALA A 620 1.03 16.68 -16.75
C ALA A 620 1.79 15.43 -16.29
N CYS A 621 1.10 14.46 -15.66
CA CYS A 621 1.70 13.20 -15.22
C CYS A 621 2.32 12.41 -16.38
N ARG A 622 1.62 12.32 -17.51
CA ARG A 622 2.14 11.73 -18.73
C ARG A 622 3.43 12.44 -19.19
N SER A 623 3.42 13.77 -19.23
CA SER A 623 4.57 14.58 -19.67
C SER A 623 5.79 14.41 -18.75
N LYS A 624 5.58 14.39 -17.43
CA LYS A 624 6.65 14.19 -16.43
C LYS A 624 7.24 12.79 -16.51
N LEU A 625 6.41 11.76 -16.70
CA LEU A 625 6.86 10.38 -16.91
C LEU A 625 7.73 10.25 -18.18
N LEU A 626 7.33 10.90 -19.27
CA LEU A 626 8.09 10.92 -20.51
C LEU A 626 9.44 11.63 -20.32
N ALA A 627 9.46 12.80 -19.70
CA ALA A 627 10.68 13.55 -19.40
C ALA A 627 11.66 12.75 -18.51
N CYS A 628 11.14 12.00 -17.53
CA CYS A 628 11.96 11.10 -16.71
C CYS A 628 12.62 10.00 -17.55
N VAL A 629 11.91 9.42 -18.51
CA VAL A 629 12.45 8.41 -19.42
C VAL A 629 13.50 9.01 -20.36
N GLU A 630 13.23 10.18 -20.93
CA GLU A 630 14.17 10.89 -21.81
C GLU A 630 15.48 11.21 -21.11
N ARG A 631 15.43 11.70 -19.86
CA ARG A 631 16.61 11.96 -19.02
C ARG A 631 17.43 10.71 -18.77
N ALA A 632 16.76 9.60 -18.52
CA ALA A 632 17.42 8.34 -18.23
C ALA A 632 18.06 7.71 -19.50
N ILE A 633 17.55 8.02 -20.70
CA ILE A 633 18.12 7.56 -21.98
C ILE A 633 19.25 8.48 -22.47
N ASN A 634 19.12 9.79 -22.33
CA ASN A 634 20.05 10.81 -22.83
C ASN A 634 20.58 11.73 -21.70
N PRO A 635 21.35 11.18 -20.73
CA PRO A 635 21.78 11.97 -19.56
C PRO A 635 22.70 13.15 -19.94
N GLU A 636 23.46 13.04 -21.03
CA GLU A 636 24.38 14.08 -21.52
C GLU A 636 23.68 15.36 -22.02
N ALA A 637 22.37 15.29 -22.28
CA ALA A 637 21.58 16.44 -22.72
C ALA A 637 21.16 17.38 -21.57
N TYR A 638 21.42 17.00 -20.32
CA TYR A 638 20.95 17.71 -19.12
C TYR A 638 22.11 18.32 -18.34
N MET A 639 21.82 19.39 -17.60
CA MET A 639 22.77 19.99 -16.64
C MET A 639 22.95 19.04 -15.45
N ASN A 640 24.08 19.16 -14.74
CA ASN A 640 24.35 18.42 -13.51
C ASN A 640 25.19 19.28 -12.55
N GLU A 641 24.69 20.49 -12.27
CA GLU A 641 25.38 21.44 -11.40
C GLU A 641 24.83 21.37 -9.98
N VAL A 642 25.69 21.07 -9.01
CA VAL A 642 25.30 21.07 -7.59
C VAL A 642 25.22 22.52 -7.12
N VAL A 643 24.02 22.97 -6.75
CA VAL A 643 23.76 24.34 -6.28
C VAL A 643 23.62 24.44 -4.77
N TYR A 644 23.40 23.30 -4.09
CA TYR A 644 23.39 23.19 -2.64
C TYR A 644 23.87 21.79 -2.22
N ASP A 645 24.79 21.72 -1.26
CA ASP A 645 25.33 20.48 -0.71
C ASP A 645 25.54 20.62 0.80
N LEU A 646 24.64 20.03 1.59
CA LEU A 646 24.70 20.07 3.04
C LEU A 646 25.92 19.33 3.59
N ASP A 647 26.31 18.20 2.98
CA ASP A 647 27.46 17.40 3.43
C ASP A 647 28.76 18.23 3.32
N ALA A 648 28.91 18.97 2.22
CA ALA A 648 30.04 19.86 2.00
C ALA A 648 30.06 21.04 2.99
N LEU A 649 28.90 21.65 3.25
CA LEU A 649 28.76 22.76 4.19
C LEU A 649 29.09 22.34 5.63
N CYS A 650 28.64 21.16 6.06
CA CYS A 650 28.99 20.61 7.38
C CYS A 650 30.49 20.34 7.52
N SER A 651 31.11 19.77 6.47
CA SER A 651 32.55 19.48 6.47
C SER A 651 33.41 20.75 6.52
N ALA A 652 33.00 21.81 5.83
CA ALA A 652 33.68 23.10 5.86
C ALA A 652 33.61 23.78 7.23
N SER A 653 32.47 23.69 7.93
CA SER A 653 32.30 24.23 9.28
C SER A 653 33.25 23.55 10.28
N THR A 654 33.35 22.22 10.22
CA THR A 654 34.26 21.47 11.11
C THR A 654 35.74 21.81 10.89
N ALA A 655 36.14 22.19 9.66
CA ALA A 655 37.51 22.59 9.37
C ALA A 655 37.82 24.03 9.83
N ALA A 656 36.85 24.94 9.75
CA ALA A 656 36.98 26.29 10.28
C ALA A 656 37.11 26.30 11.81
N ASP A 657 36.31 25.48 12.51
CA ASP A 657 36.36 25.35 13.97
C ASP A 657 37.70 24.78 14.47
N ALA A 658 38.34 23.88 13.73
CA ALA A 658 39.67 23.37 14.07
C ALA A 658 40.77 24.45 14.02
N SER A 659 40.58 25.51 13.23
CA SER A 659 41.51 26.65 13.15
C SER A 659 41.19 27.78 14.14
N ALA A 660 39.93 27.90 14.58
CA ALA A 660 39.45 28.91 15.52
C ALA A 660 39.54 28.48 16.99
N GLN A 661 39.89 27.23 17.29
CA GLN A 661 39.98 26.65 18.63
C GLN A 661 41.06 27.24 19.57
N LYS A 662 41.70 28.37 19.23
CA LYS A 662 42.61 29.09 20.14
C LYS A 662 42.12 30.45 20.63
N SER A 663 40.96 30.94 20.20
CA SER A 663 40.39 32.16 20.77
C SER A 663 38.90 32.23 20.46
N ILE A 664 38.08 32.11 21.50
CA ILE A 664 36.66 32.49 21.65
C ILE A 664 35.94 31.34 22.36
N SER A 665 35.66 31.58 23.64
CA SER A 665 34.65 30.86 24.43
C SER A 665 33.33 30.81 23.67
N ASN A 666 32.60 29.70 23.81
CA ASN A 666 31.23 29.48 23.34
C ASN A 666 30.23 30.51 23.92
N ASP A 667 30.35 31.78 23.54
CA ASP A 667 29.32 32.78 23.77
C ASP A 667 28.22 32.53 22.75
N ASN A 668 27.02 32.26 23.25
CA ASN A 668 25.80 32.03 22.50
C ASN A 668 25.52 33.19 21.52
N LEU A 669 26.00 33.09 20.28
CA LEU A 669 25.57 33.95 19.20
C LEU A 669 24.07 33.72 19.00
N LEU A 670 23.27 34.73 19.33
CA LEU A 670 21.82 34.71 19.15
C LEU A 670 21.51 34.50 17.67
N LEU A 671 20.87 33.38 17.34
CA LEU A 671 20.35 33.12 16.00
C LEU A 671 19.35 34.23 15.63
N ASN A 672 19.50 34.76 14.43
CA ASN A 672 18.63 35.79 13.90
C ASN A 672 18.21 35.45 12.46
N ASN A 673 17.46 36.35 11.83
CA ASN A 673 17.06 36.26 10.45
C ASN A 673 17.28 37.61 9.76
N THR A 674 17.85 37.59 8.55
CA THR A 674 18.15 38.78 7.76
C THR A 674 17.41 38.83 6.41
N ASP A 675 16.37 38.02 6.22
CA ASP A 675 15.74 37.82 4.91
C ASP A 675 15.03 39.07 4.38
N GLU A 676 14.51 39.94 5.25
CA GLU A 676 13.96 41.24 4.84
C GLU A 676 15.03 42.14 4.19
N GLN A 677 16.27 42.03 4.64
CA GLN A 677 17.38 42.77 4.05
C GLN A 677 17.76 42.15 2.70
N GLU A 678 17.60 40.84 2.53
CA GLU A 678 17.93 40.13 1.30
C GLU A 678 16.96 40.45 0.17
N ILE A 679 15.66 40.59 0.44
CA ILE A 679 14.67 40.95 -0.59
C ILE A 679 14.86 42.37 -1.15
N THR A 680 15.61 43.23 -0.46
CA THR A 680 15.93 44.60 -0.91
C THR A 680 17.24 44.69 -1.69
N LYS A 681 18.08 43.64 -1.66
CA LYS A 681 19.33 43.62 -2.43
C LYS A 681 19.01 43.46 -3.91
N VAL A 682 19.47 44.41 -4.72
CA VAL A 682 19.45 44.28 -6.18
C VAL A 682 20.50 43.24 -6.56
N ASN A 683 20.09 41.98 -6.67
CA ASN A 683 21.02 40.92 -6.97
C ASN A 683 21.50 41.00 -8.43
N SER A 684 22.82 40.89 -8.61
CA SER A 684 23.46 40.80 -9.92
C SER A 684 23.03 39.50 -10.61
N PHE A 685 22.21 39.61 -11.67
CA PHE A 685 21.88 38.65 -12.75
C PHE A 685 22.07 37.13 -12.53
N SER A 686 21.96 36.60 -11.30
CA SER A 686 22.08 35.16 -11.06
C SER A 686 20.81 34.49 -11.57
N SER A 687 20.94 33.70 -12.64
CA SER A 687 19.83 32.98 -13.26
C SER A 687 19.45 31.69 -12.51
N ARG A 688 20.19 31.34 -11.44
CA ARG A 688 20.03 30.10 -10.67
C ARG A 688 19.44 30.34 -9.29
N LEU A 689 18.66 29.39 -8.82
CA LEU A 689 18.14 29.39 -7.45
C LEU A 689 19.25 29.07 -6.45
N SER A 690 19.15 29.66 -5.26
CA SER A 690 19.96 29.28 -4.09
C SER A 690 19.06 28.68 -3.02
N PHE A 691 19.60 27.76 -2.23
CA PHE A 691 18.86 26.99 -1.24
C PHE A 691 19.52 27.07 0.14
N GLU A 692 18.73 26.92 1.20
CA GLU A 692 19.22 26.74 2.57
C GLU A 692 18.25 25.85 3.36
N SER A 693 18.78 25.02 4.26
CA SER A 693 18.01 24.14 5.15
C SER A 693 18.59 24.02 6.56
N ARG A 694 19.69 24.72 6.88
CA ARG A 694 20.34 24.72 8.21
C ARG A 694 19.62 25.63 9.20
N PHE A 695 18.35 25.33 9.45
CA PHE A 695 17.50 25.93 10.46
C PHE A 695 16.59 24.84 11.05
N GLU A 696 15.90 25.14 12.15
CA GLU A 696 15.08 24.15 12.85
C GLU A 696 14.01 23.52 11.95
N SER A 697 13.85 22.19 12.02
CA SER A 697 12.98 21.40 11.16
C SER A 697 13.31 21.44 9.66
N GLY A 698 14.38 22.12 9.25
CA GLY A 698 14.82 22.18 7.85
C GLY A 698 15.30 20.81 7.35
N ASN A 699 14.85 20.42 6.15
CA ASN A 699 15.30 19.19 5.49
C ASN A 699 15.42 19.39 3.97
N LEU A 700 16.66 19.52 3.54
CA LEU A 700 17.15 19.36 2.18
C LEU A 700 18.63 19.03 2.30
N ARG A 701 19.08 17.92 1.71
CA ARG A 701 20.49 17.50 1.78
C ARG A 701 21.28 18.00 0.56
N LYS A 702 20.68 17.94 -0.63
CA LYS A 702 21.33 18.33 -1.89
C LYS A 702 20.33 18.85 -2.91
N ALA A 703 20.73 19.86 -3.67
CA ALA A 703 20.00 20.36 -4.82
C ALA A 703 20.92 20.41 -6.05
N ILE A 704 20.45 19.83 -7.16
CA ILE A 704 21.17 19.70 -8.42
C ILE A 704 20.33 20.34 -9.51
N GLN A 705 20.90 21.31 -10.23
CA GLN A 705 20.24 21.93 -11.37
C GLN A 705 20.37 21.01 -12.59
N ALA A 706 19.22 20.49 -13.05
CA ALA A 706 19.12 19.57 -14.18
C ALA A 706 18.79 20.28 -15.51
N CYS A 707 18.10 21.43 -15.43
CA CYS A 707 17.82 22.35 -16.54
C CYS A 707 17.75 23.79 -15.97
N PRO A 708 17.66 24.84 -16.81
CA PRO A 708 17.68 26.24 -16.32
C PRO A 708 16.69 26.55 -15.18
N ARG A 709 15.54 25.88 -15.10
CA ARG A 709 14.54 26.03 -14.02
C ARG A 709 14.06 24.68 -13.47
N GLU A 710 14.84 23.61 -13.63
CA GLU A 710 14.50 22.29 -13.08
C GLU A 710 15.59 21.83 -12.11
N TYR A 711 15.16 21.40 -10.93
CA TYR A 711 16.05 21.01 -9.84
C TYR A 711 15.70 19.62 -9.33
N GLU A 712 16.70 18.75 -9.23
CA GLU A 712 16.60 17.49 -8.51
C GLU A 712 17.03 17.72 -7.05
N LEU A 713 16.14 17.37 -6.14
CA LEU A 713 16.29 17.56 -4.70
C LEU A 713 16.42 16.20 -4.02
N ILE A 714 17.31 16.13 -3.05
CA ILE A 714 17.54 14.92 -2.25
C ILE A 714 17.35 15.30 -0.79
N LEU A 715 16.45 14.58 -0.11
CA LEU A 715 16.17 14.76 1.31
C LEU A 715 17.20 14.00 2.16
N MET A 716 17.38 14.47 3.39
CA MET A 716 18.17 13.77 4.39
C MET A 716 17.34 12.62 5.02
N PRO A 717 17.94 11.43 5.23
CA PRO A 717 17.30 10.39 6.02
C PRO A 717 17.18 10.80 7.48
N ASP A 718 16.19 10.20 8.15
CA ASP A 718 16.19 10.12 9.61
C ASP A 718 17.55 9.63 10.12
N VAL A 719 17.99 10.20 11.24
CA VAL A 719 19.31 9.85 11.78
C VAL A 719 19.38 8.39 12.18
N ASN A 720 20.55 7.80 11.93
CA ASN A 720 20.83 6.38 12.12
C ASN A 720 19.91 5.46 11.26
N SER A 721 19.18 6.03 10.30
CA SER A 721 18.42 5.32 9.28
C SER A 721 19.04 5.51 7.89
N THR A 722 18.75 4.57 6.99
CA THR A 722 19.05 4.70 5.54
C THR A 722 17.75 4.79 4.73
N LYS A 723 16.62 4.96 5.43
CA LYS A 723 15.25 4.92 4.94
C LYS A 723 14.40 5.99 5.64
N ARG A 724 13.14 6.13 5.25
CA ARG A 724 12.14 7.06 5.78
C ARG A 724 12.49 8.50 5.41
N HIS A 725 12.10 8.90 4.20
CA HIS A 725 12.32 10.25 3.68
C HIS A 725 11.00 10.77 3.11
N GLN A 726 10.40 11.77 3.75
CA GLN A 726 9.14 12.36 3.26
C GLN A 726 9.04 13.85 3.59
N TRP A 727 9.46 14.26 4.79
CA TRP A 727 9.45 15.65 5.20
C TRP A 727 10.49 16.45 4.41
N PHE A 728 10.09 17.61 3.92
CA PHE A 728 10.99 18.61 3.36
C PHE A 728 10.61 19.97 3.90
N TYR A 729 11.61 20.78 4.19
CA TYR A 729 11.45 22.18 4.57
C TYR A 729 12.74 22.92 4.23
N PHE A 730 12.69 23.82 3.26
CA PHE A 730 13.87 24.54 2.79
C PHE A 730 13.52 25.92 2.29
N GLU A 731 14.52 26.80 2.30
CA GLU A 731 14.45 28.14 1.76
C GLU A 731 14.97 28.15 0.31
N VAL A 732 14.43 29.05 -0.50
CA VAL A 732 14.81 29.32 -1.88
C VAL A 732 14.95 30.84 -2.07
N ARG A 733 15.96 31.27 -2.83
CA ARG A 733 16.14 32.67 -3.29
C ARG A 733 16.49 32.75 -4.78
N ASN A 734 16.56 33.98 -5.30
CA ASN A 734 16.95 34.32 -6.67
C ASN A 734 15.98 33.81 -7.75
N MET A 735 14.71 33.65 -7.40
CA MET A 735 13.65 33.33 -8.36
C MET A 735 13.26 34.54 -9.21
N GLN A 736 12.70 34.23 -10.38
CA GLN A 736 12.03 35.19 -11.26
C GLN A 736 10.51 35.02 -11.15
N GLN A 737 9.80 36.13 -11.02
CA GLN A 737 8.35 36.16 -11.02
C GLN A 737 7.77 35.62 -12.32
N GLY A 738 6.61 34.95 -12.23
CA GLY A 738 5.81 34.60 -13.40
C GLY A 738 6.38 33.47 -14.26
N ARG A 739 7.40 32.75 -13.76
CA ARG A 739 8.05 31.64 -14.46
C ARG A 739 7.98 30.38 -13.60
N PRO A 740 7.54 29.23 -14.16
CA PRO A 740 7.51 27.99 -13.42
C PRO A 740 8.90 27.41 -13.22
N TYR A 741 9.18 26.99 -11.99
CA TYR A 741 10.33 26.20 -11.58
C TYR A 741 9.86 24.79 -11.22
N ILE A 742 10.58 23.77 -11.69
CA ILE A 742 10.25 22.37 -11.49
C ILE A 742 11.15 21.82 -10.38
N PHE A 743 10.55 21.29 -9.32
CA PHE A 743 11.27 20.61 -8.25
C PHE A 743 10.96 19.13 -8.29
N ASN A 744 11.99 18.29 -8.34
CA ASN A 744 11.89 16.83 -8.33
C ASN A 744 12.56 16.30 -7.06
N ILE A 745 11.80 15.86 -6.08
CA ILE A 745 12.37 15.18 -4.90
C ILE A 745 12.53 13.70 -5.25
N VAL A 746 13.77 13.23 -5.42
CA VAL A 746 14.07 11.96 -6.12
C VAL A 746 14.30 10.74 -5.21
N ASN A 747 14.28 10.90 -3.89
CA ASN A 747 14.54 9.82 -2.94
C ASN A 747 13.33 9.42 -2.08
N CYS A 748 12.10 9.57 -2.61
CA CYS A 748 10.92 9.09 -1.91
C CYS A 748 10.82 7.56 -1.95
N GLU A 749 10.24 6.95 -0.91
CA GLU A 749 10.28 5.49 -0.72
C GLU A 749 8.92 4.80 -0.75
N LYS A 750 7.87 5.52 -0.33
CA LYS A 750 6.52 4.98 -0.23
C LYS A 750 5.98 4.64 -1.61
N SER A 751 5.27 3.52 -1.75
CA SER A 751 4.64 3.14 -3.02
C SER A 751 3.61 4.17 -3.48
N ASP A 752 3.01 4.88 -2.52
CA ASP A 752 1.97 5.87 -2.74
C ASP A 752 2.19 7.11 -1.87
N SER A 753 1.48 8.20 -2.19
CA SER A 753 1.70 9.52 -1.63
C SER A 753 0.41 10.34 -1.56
N GLN A 754 0.24 11.13 -0.49
CA GLN A 754 -0.88 12.08 -0.34
C GLN A 754 -0.96 13.10 -1.49
N PHE A 755 0.14 13.33 -2.22
CA PHE A 755 0.14 14.15 -3.43
C PHE A 755 -0.74 13.56 -4.56
N ASN A 756 -0.92 12.24 -4.62
CA ASN A 756 -1.86 11.59 -5.53
C ASN A 756 -3.33 11.84 -5.16
N PHE A 757 -3.60 12.13 -3.88
CA PHE A 757 -4.93 12.40 -3.33
C PHE A 757 -5.23 13.89 -3.14
N GLY A 758 -4.44 14.75 -3.79
CA GLY A 758 -4.73 16.17 -3.88
C GLY A 758 -4.02 17.06 -2.87
N MET A 759 -3.09 16.52 -2.08
CA MET A 759 -2.20 17.34 -1.26
C MET A 759 -1.35 18.27 -2.14
N LYS A 760 -1.00 19.44 -1.60
CA LYS A 760 -0.10 20.41 -2.19
C LYS A 760 1.00 20.78 -1.19
N PRO A 761 2.25 21.06 -1.64
CA PRO A 761 3.23 21.69 -0.79
C PRO A 761 2.73 23.06 -0.33
N VAL A 762 3.32 23.58 0.74
CA VAL A 762 3.05 24.94 1.22
C VAL A 762 4.26 25.84 0.96
N MET A 763 3.99 27.11 0.68
CA MET A 763 5.01 28.14 0.47
C MET A 763 4.74 29.36 1.34
N TYR A 764 5.80 29.96 1.85
CA TYR A 764 5.77 31.24 2.54
C TYR A 764 6.67 32.24 1.81
N SER A 765 6.15 33.42 1.48
CA SER A 765 6.90 34.50 0.83
C SER A 765 7.25 35.58 1.87
N VAL A 766 8.54 35.87 2.04
CA VAL A 766 8.99 36.95 2.92
C VAL A 766 8.52 38.30 2.39
N LYS A 767 8.53 38.50 1.06
CA LYS A 767 8.04 39.75 0.47
C LYS A 767 6.54 39.96 0.65
N GLU A 768 5.71 38.93 0.52
CA GLU A 768 4.28 39.02 0.84
C GLU A 768 4.06 39.40 2.31
N ALA A 769 4.85 38.81 3.23
CA ALA A 769 4.80 39.14 4.65
C ALA A 769 5.14 40.62 4.93
N VAL A 770 6.23 41.13 4.33
CA VAL A 770 6.63 42.54 4.43
C VAL A 770 5.58 43.49 3.82
N LEU A 771 4.86 43.03 2.79
CA LEU A 771 3.73 43.76 2.20
C LEU A 771 2.41 43.64 3.01
N GLY A 772 2.48 43.13 4.25
CA GLY A 772 1.34 43.02 5.16
C GLY A 772 0.45 41.80 4.94
N ARG A 773 0.92 40.78 4.21
CA ARG A 773 0.20 39.52 3.93
C ARG A 773 1.00 38.29 4.38
N PRO A 774 1.40 38.18 5.67
CA PRO A 774 2.13 37.02 6.16
C PRO A 774 1.23 35.78 6.19
N GLY A 775 1.70 34.67 5.63
CA GLY A 775 0.93 33.42 5.64
C GLY A 775 1.53 32.33 4.76
N TRP A 776 1.33 31.09 5.20
CA TRP A 776 1.60 29.92 4.37
C TRP A 776 0.45 29.70 3.39
N VAL A 777 0.77 29.51 2.12
CA VAL A 777 -0.20 29.22 1.06
C VAL A 777 0.08 27.87 0.42
N ARG A 778 -0.96 27.10 0.09
CA ARG A 778 -0.77 25.91 -0.75
C ARG A 778 -0.32 26.34 -2.14
N THR A 779 0.76 25.75 -2.61
CA THR A 779 1.35 26.05 -3.93
C THR A 779 1.55 24.77 -4.73
N GLY A 780 1.97 24.88 -5.98
CA GLY A 780 2.21 23.74 -6.83
C GLY A 780 1.14 23.55 -7.91
N SER A 781 1.62 23.32 -9.13
CA SER A 781 0.88 22.76 -10.26
C SER A 781 1.63 21.55 -10.83
N GLU A 782 0.97 20.78 -11.70
CA GLU A 782 1.55 19.58 -12.34
C GLU A 782 2.15 18.57 -11.35
N ILE A 783 1.51 18.42 -10.18
CA ILE A 783 2.02 17.54 -9.11
C ILE A 783 1.84 16.07 -9.51
N CYS A 784 2.94 15.32 -9.52
CA CYS A 784 2.92 13.90 -9.88
C CYS A 784 3.83 13.09 -8.97
N TYR A 785 3.47 11.83 -8.75
CA TYR A 785 4.28 10.86 -8.01
C TYR A 785 4.56 9.61 -8.85
N TYR A 786 5.82 9.32 -9.12
CA TYR A 786 6.18 8.20 -10.01
C TYR A 786 7.54 7.60 -9.70
N ARG A 787 7.79 6.38 -10.18
CA ARG A 787 9.05 5.66 -9.97
C ARG A 787 10.18 6.19 -10.86
N ASN A 788 11.37 6.38 -10.28
CA ASN A 788 12.56 6.87 -11.00
C ASN A 788 13.67 5.80 -11.12
N SER A 789 14.83 6.19 -11.67
CA SER A 789 15.99 5.32 -11.93
C SER A 789 16.99 5.21 -10.78
N TYR A 790 16.78 5.91 -9.66
CA TYR A 790 17.67 5.84 -8.49
C TYR A 790 17.37 4.63 -7.63
N HIS A 791 18.41 4.02 -7.06
CA HIS A 791 18.29 2.79 -6.27
C HIS A 791 18.75 2.94 -4.82
N TYR A 792 18.16 2.13 -3.95
CA TYR A 792 18.62 1.99 -2.57
C TYR A 792 20.05 1.48 -2.54
N ALA A 793 20.93 2.19 -1.83
CA ALA A 793 22.27 1.72 -1.55
C ALA A 793 22.20 0.42 -0.74
N ASN A 794 23.09 -0.54 -1.05
CA ASN A 794 23.32 -1.77 -0.27
C ASN A 794 22.16 -2.79 -0.15
N GLN A 795 21.12 -2.75 -0.98
CA GLN A 795 20.04 -3.75 -0.93
C GLN A 795 20.24 -4.91 -1.92
N LYS A 796 19.97 -6.14 -1.45
CA LYS A 796 19.80 -7.35 -2.30
C LYS A 796 18.61 -7.22 -3.25
N THR A 797 17.69 -6.29 -2.97
CA THR A 797 16.49 -6.02 -3.75
C THR A 797 16.69 -4.85 -4.70
N ASN A 798 16.30 -5.03 -5.96
CA ASN A 798 16.43 -4.08 -7.05
C ASN A 798 15.38 -2.92 -6.99
N LYS A 799 14.97 -2.51 -5.79
CA LYS A 799 13.96 -1.45 -5.61
C LYS A 799 14.55 -0.10 -6.04
N CYS A 800 13.74 0.71 -6.71
CA CYS A 800 14.03 2.11 -7.07
C CYS A 800 13.28 3.04 -6.12
N TYR A 801 13.79 4.25 -5.97
CA TYR A 801 13.06 5.35 -5.36
C TYR A 801 11.94 5.86 -6.27
N LEU A 802 11.10 6.69 -5.68
CA LEU A 802 10.06 7.45 -6.35
C LEU A 802 10.41 8.93 -6.31
N THR A 803 9.85 9.66 -7.26
CA THR A 803 9.94 11.10 -7.39
C THR A 803 8.58 11.72 -7.11
N VAL A 804 8.52 12.69 -6.21
CA VAL A 804 7.46 13.71 -6.27
C VAL A 804 7.98 14.89 -7.08
N THR A 805 7.22 15.30 -8.09
CA THR A 805 7.50 16.49 -8.90
C THR A 805 6.38 17.49 -8.74
N PHE A 806 6.72 18.78 -8.70
CA PHE A 806 5.76 19.87 -8.69
C PHE A 806 6.37 21.14 -9.28
N ASN A 807 5.53 21.94 -9.94
CA ASN A 807 5.92 23.23 -10.51
C ASN A 807 5.52 24.34 -9.54
N ILE A 808 6.42 25.28 -9.27
CA ILE A 808 6.12 26.51 -8.50
C ILE A 808 6.37 27.72 -9.37
N GLU A 809 5.35 28.57 -9.46
CA GLU A 809 5.47 29.92 -9.99
C GLU A 809 5.57 30.89 -8.81
N PHE A 810 6.70 31.58 -8.68
CA PHE A 810 6.93 32.48 -7.57
C PHE A 810 6.24 33.83 -7.81
N PRO A 811 5.64 34.44 -6.77
CA PRO A 811 4.86 35.67 -6.90
C PRO A 811 5.75 36.90 -7.15
N HIS A 812 7.03 36.86 -6.78
CA HIS A 812 7.94 38.00 -6.87
C HIS A 812 9.34 37.59 -7.32
N THR A 813 9.98 38.47 -8.10
CA THR A 813 11.40 38.36 -8.42
C THR A 813 12.23 38.78 -7.20
N ASN A 814 13.34 38.10 -6.95
CA ASN A 814 14.26 38.35 -5.82
C ASN A 814 13.56 38.27 -4.45
N ASP A 815 12.62 37.35 -4.31
CA ASP A 815 12.03 37.03 -3.01
C ASP A 815 12.94 36.08 -2.21
N VAL A 816 12.60 35.89 -0.94
CA VAL A 816 13.03 34.75 -0.14
C VAL A 816 11.77 33.94 0.15
N CYS A 817 11.70 32.73 -0.41
CA CYS A 817 10.55 31.85 -0.23
C CYS A 817 10.95 30.62 0.55
N TYR A 818 10.07 30.15 1.43
CA TYR A 818 10.21 28.88 2.11
C TYR A 818 9.21 27.88 1.54
N ILE A 819 9.63 26.64 1.31
CA ILE A 819 8.78 25.57 0.79
C ILE A 819 8.83 24.40 1.78
N ALA A 820 7.67 23.86 2.15
CA ALA A 820 7.57 22.74 3.08
C ALA A 820 6.56 21.69 2.62
N TYR A 821 6.73 20.45 3.13
CA TYR A 821 5.82 19.33 2.89
C TYR A 821 4.42 19.64 3.39
N HIS A 822 4.32 20.18 4.61
CA HIS A 822 3.10 20.65 5.24
C HIS A 822 3.43 21.87 6.12
N PHE A 823 2.43 22.55 6.68
CA PHE A 823 2.62 23.69 7.60
C PHE A 823 3.59 23.32 8.73
N PRO A 824 4.80 23.90 8.80
CA PRO A 824 5.78 23.58 9.83
C PRO A 824 5.28 23.92 11.24
N PHE A 825 5.80 23.21 12.23
CA PHE A 825 5.63 23.52 13.64
C PHE A 825 6.89 23.06 14.40
N THR A 826 7.76 24.00 14.72
CA THR A 826 9.07 23.72 15.34
C THR A 826 8.96 23.44 16.84
N TYR A 827 10.00 22.84 17.43
CA TYR A 827 10.07 22.65 18.87
C TYR A 827 10.20 24.00 19.60
N SER A 828 11.00 24.93 19.07
CA SER A 828 11.09 26.30 19.59
C SER A 828 9.74 27.03 19.59
N MET A 829 8.89 26.80 18.58
CA MET A 829 7.52 27.34 18.54
C MET A 829 6.73 26.84 19.74
N MET A 830 6.72 25.51 19.99
CA MET A 830 6.01 24.93 21.14
C MET A 830 6.51 25.52 22.47
N MET A 831 7.83 25.59 22.67
CA MET A 831 8.39 26.14 23.90
C MET A 831 8.05 27.62 24.07
N THR A 832 8.12 28.42 23.00
CA THR A 832 7.70 29.83 23.01
C THR A 832 6.21 29.97 23.40
N ARG A 833 5.34 29.09 22.90
CA ARG A 833 3.91 29.07 23.25
C ARG A 833 3.68 28.68 24.71
N ILE A 834 4.39 27.67 25.22
CA ILE A 834 4.37 27.28 26.64
C ILE A 834 4.77 28.46 27.54
N TRP A 835 5.86 29.16 27.18
CA TRP A 835 6.27 30.38 27.87
C TRP A 835 5.18 31.45 27.84
N GLN A 836 4.60 31.72 26.67
CA GLN A 836 3.54 32.72 26.47
C GLN A 836 2.32 32.42 27.35
N TRP A 837 1.83 31.18 27.35
CA TRP A 837 0.70 30.78 28.19
C TRP A 837 1.02 30.87 29.67
N SER A 838 2.24 30.50 30.10
CA SER A 838 2.65 30.60 31.51
C SER A 838 2.61 32.04 32.04
N ALA A 839 2.77 33.04 31.17
CA ALA A 839 2.70 34.45 31.51
C ALA A 839 1.26 35.03 31.48
N GLN A 840 0.29 34.30 30.91
CA GLN A 840 -1.06 34.80 30.60
C GLN A 840 -2.18 33.90 31.16
N LEU A 841 -1.92 33.21 32.27
CA LEU A 841 -2.88 32.26 32.83
C LEU A 841 -4.13 32.97 33.42
N PRO A 842 -5.34 32.43 33.17
CA PRO A 842 -6.55 32.89 33.86
C PRO A 842 -6.49 32.62 35.37
N PRO A 843 -7.25 33.37 36.20
CA PRO A 843 -7.39 33.09 37.62
C PRO A 843 -7.85 31.65 37.89
N ASN A 844 -7.49 31.10 39.05
CA ASN A 844 -7.84 29.75 39.52
C ASN A 844 -7.37 28.62 38.58
N THR A 845 -6.27 28.85 37.85
CA THR A 845 -5.68 27.87 36.92
C THR A 845 -4.42 27.27 37.53
N TYR A 846 -4.42 25.94 37.73
CA TYR A 846 -3.22 25.19 38.04
C TYR A 846 -2.49 24.83 36.74
N PHE A 847 -1.29 25.36 36.58
CA PHE A 847 -0.41 25.09 35.43
C PHE A 847 1.00 24.76 35.91
N ARG A 848 1.53 23.63 35.45
CA ARG A 848 2.92 23.22 35.69
C ARG A 848 3.54 22.75 34.38
N ALA A 849 4.70 23.31 34.03
CA ALA A 849 5.48 22.87 32.89
C ALA A 849 6.87 22.42 33.39
N GLU A 850 7.19 21.14 33.22
CA GLU A 850 8.44 20.54 33.69
C GLU A 850 9.04 19.59 32.64
N PRO A 851 10.35 19.31 32.66
CA PRO A 851 10.92 18.31 31.77
C PRO A 851 10.49 16.90 32.21
N LEU A 852 9.82 16.17 31.32
CA LEU A 852 9.56 14.74 31.47
C LEU A 852 10.88 13.96 31.51
N CYS A 853 11.70 14.21 30.49
CA CYS A 853 13.01 13.63 30.29
C CYS A 853 13.84 14.55 29.36
N TYR A 854 15.04 14.09 29.03
CA TYR A 854 15.90 14.72 28.04
C TYR A 854 16.00 13.83 26.81
N SER A 855 15.96 14.43 25.63
CA SER A 855 16.16 13.76 24.35
C SER A 855 17.65 13.44 24.10
N LEU A 856 17.99 12.80 22.97
CA LEU A 856 19.37 12.36 22.69
C LEU A 856 20.39 13.49 22.63
N ASN A 857 20.03 14.68 22.12
CA ASN A 857 20.87 15.88 22.19
C ASN A 857 20.64 16.70 23.47
N ASN A 858 20.01 16.12 24.48
CA ASN A 858 19.75 16.76 25.76
C ASN A 858 18.85 18.01 25.64
N ASN A 859 17.86 17.98 24.73
CA ASN A 859 16.74 18.92 24.74
C ASN A 859 15.67 18.46 25.74
N GLU A 860 14.94 19.39 26.33
CA GLU A 860 13.89 19.09 27.31
C GLU A 860 12.63 18.57 26.60
N VAL A 861 12.10 17.41 27.02
CA VAL A 861 10.78 16.94 26.56
C VAL A 861 9.73 17.49 27.53
N PRO A 862 8.87 18.44 27.14
CA PRO A 862 7.97 19.09 28.09
C PRO A 862 6.80 18.19 28.51
N LEU A 863 6.51 18.15 29.81
CA LEU A 863 5.27 17.65 30.39
C LEU A 863 4.49 18.83 30.98
N LEU A 864 3.27 19.01 30.49
CA LEU A 864 2.34 20.02 30.99
C LEU A 864 1.29 19.36 31.88
N THR A 865 1.08 19.93 33.07
CA THR A 865 -0.05 19.58 33.95
C THR A 865 -1.00 20.76 34.02
N ILE A 866 -2.25 20.58 33.62
CA ILE A 866 -3.28 21.63 33.58
C ILE A 866 -4.51 21.17 34.37
N SER A 867 -4.96 21.97 35.32
CA SER A 867 -6.20 21.74 36.08
C SER A 867 -6.70 23.06 36.71
N ALA A 868 -7.76 23.01 37.51
CA ALA A 868 -8.11 24.11 38.42
C ALA A 868 -7.21 24.05 39.67
N GLU A 869 -7.13 25.13 40.43
CA GLU A 869 -6.46 25.09 41.74
C GLU A 869 -7.09 24.05 42.67
N ASP A 870 -6.28 23.44 43.54
CA ASP A 870 -6.74 22.47 44.54
C ASP A 870 -7.51 23.21 45.64
N SER A 871 -8.71 22.74 45.99
CA SER A 871 -9.53 23.35 47.03
C SER A 871 -10.29 22.31 47.85
N PRO A 872 -10.67 22.60 49.12
CA PRO A 872 -11.45 21.66 49.93
C PRO A 872 -12.80 21.29 49.31
N SER A 873 -13.40 22.19 48.52
CA SER A 873 -14.67 21.96 47.82
C SER A 873 -14.52 21.26 46.47
N ASN A 874 -13.31 21.25 45.90
CA ASN A 874 -12.99 20.53 44.67
C ASN A 874 -11.55 19.97 44.75
N PRO A 875 -11.32 18.90 45.54
CA PRO A 875 -9.99 18.33 45.69
C PRO A 875 -9.46 17.79 44.36
N ILE A 876 -8.21 18.09 44.01
CA ILE A 876 -7.59 17.63 42.77
C ILE A 876 -7.58 16.10 42.64
N VAL A 877 -7.53 15.42 43.79
CA VAL A 877 -7.49 13.96 43.93
C VAL A 877 -8.78 13.29 43.49
N ASP A 878 -9.90 14.02 43.46
CA ASP A 878 -11.21 13.53 43.06
C ASP A 878 -11.47 13.70 41.56
N ARG A 879 -10.58 14.41 40.86
CA ARG A 879 -10.69 14.69 39.42
C ARG A 879 -10.17 13.51 38.60
N ASP A 880 -10.74 13.32 37.42
CA ASP A 880 -10.29 12.28 36.48
C ASP A 880 -9.06 12.75 35.70
N ILE A 881 -8.17 11.84 35.32
CA ILE A 881 -6.93 12.16 34.60
C ILE A 881 -7.12 11.95 33.11
N ILE A 882 -6.74 12.93 32.30
CA ILE A 882 -6.69 12.84 30.84
C ILE A 882 -5.23 12.96 30.41
N PHE A 883 -4.71 11.94 29.72
CA PHE A 883 -3.35 11.94 29.18
C PHE A 883 -3.40 12.19 27.67
N LEU A 884 -2.68 13.20 27.19
CA LEU A 884 -2.58 13.53 25.76
C LEU A 884 -1.11 13.57 25.33
N THR A 885 -0.82 12.98 24.18
CA THR A 885 0.50 13.07 23.55
C THR A 885 0.35 13.41 22.09
N ALA A 886 1.28 14.17 21.54
CA ALA A 886 1.35 14.42 20.12
C ALA A 886 2.78 14.24 19.61
N ARG A 887 2.89 14.18 18.28
CA ARG A 887 4.14 14.31 17.56
C ARG A 887 5.15 13.19 17.86
N VAL A 888 4.65 11.94 17.77
CA VAL A 888 5.48 10.71 17.84
C VAL A 888 6.30 10.55 16.57
N HIS A 889 5.65 10.63 15.40
CA HIS A 889 6.34 10.77 14.14
C HIS A 889 6.68 12.25 13.91
N PRO A 890 7.92 12.60 13.56
CA PRO A 890 8.40 13.99 13.49
C PRO A 890 8.05 14.75 12.19
N GLY A 891 7.38 14.13 11.21
CA GLY A 891 6.94 14.76 9.94
C GLY A 891 5.46 15.23 9.89
N GLU A 892 4.51 14.50 10.49
CA GLU A 892 3.09 14.86 10.84
C GLU A 892 2.84 16.18 11.66
N SER A 893 3.28 17.35 11.19
CA SER A 893 3.26 18.61 11.96
C SER A 893 1.86 19.09 12.32
N ASN A 894 0.84 18.61 11.60
CA ASN A 894 -0.57 18.80 11.89
C ASN A 894 -0.93 18.40 13.34
N ALA A 895 -0.31 17.37 13.91
CA ALA A 895 -0.54 16.97 15.30
C ALA A 895 -0.16 18.09 16.30
N SER A 896 0.92 18.82 16.04
CA SER A 896 1.34 19.96 16.87
C SER A 896 0.37 21.13 16.76
N TRP A 897 -0.20 21.39 15.57
CA TRP A 897 -1.24 22.41 15.38
C TRP A 897 -2.53 22.08 16.15
N VAL A 898 -2.97 20.82 16.12
CA VAL A 898 -4.11 20.35 16.92
C VAL A 898 -3.81 20.50 18.42
N MET A 899 -2.59 20.15 18.83
CA MET A 899 -2.15 20.30 20.21
C MET A 899 -2.09 21.76 20.66
N ASP A 900 -1.58 22.67 19.82
CA ASP A 900 -1.54 24.11 20.08
C ASP A 900 -2.96 24.68 20.29
N GLY A 901 -3.92 24.31 19.43
CA GLY A 901 -5.32 24.68 19.60
C GLY A 901 -5.97 24.08 20.85
N THR A 902 -5.63 22.85 21.19
CA THR A 902 -6.08 22.17 22.42
C THR A 902 -5.59 22.91 23.67
N LEU A 903 -4.30 23.26 23.71
CA LEU A 903 -3.70 24.01 24.81
C LEU A 903 -4.28 25.42 24.91
N ALA A 904 -4.46 26.10 23.78
CA ALA A 904 -5.10 27.42 23.74
C ALA A 904 -6.54 27.37 24.31
N CYS A 905 -7.31 26.33 24.00
CA CYS A 905 -8.64 26.14 24.57
C CYS A 905 -8.59 25.87 26.08
N LEU A 906 -7.76 24.91 26.52
CA LEU A 906 -7.63 24.52 27.92
C LEU A 906 -7.10 25.63 28.82
N LEU A 907 -6.33 26.59 28.29
CA LEU A 907 -5.75 27.71 29.01
C LEU A 907 -6.52 29.03 28.80
N ALA A 908 -7.64 29.01 28.08
CA ALA A 908 -8.47 30.19 27.87
C ALA A 908 -9.25 30.59 29.15
N ALA A 909 -9.57 31.89 29.24
CA ALA A 909 -10.45 32.48 30.25
C ALA A 909 -11.95 32.31 29.90
N THR A 910 -12.34 31.12 29.44
CA THR A 910 -13.75 30.79 29.11
C THR A 910 -14.37 29.91 30.18
N THR A 911 -15.70 29.97 30.32
CA THR A 911 -16.46 29.13 31.25
C THR A 911 -16.31 27.64 30.94
N LEU A 912 -16.28 27.27 29.65
CA LEU A 912 -16.05 25.90 29.19
C LEU A 912 -14.68 25.39 29.66
N ALA A 913 -13.61 26.16 29.42
CA ALA A 913 -12.26 25.76 29.80
C ALA A 913 -12.13 25.67 31.33
N ALA A 914 -12.73 26.60 32.08
CA ALA A 914 -12.77 26.54 33.55
C ALA A 914 -13.50 25.28 34.06
N ALA A 915 -14.63 24.91 33.45
CA ALA A 915 -15.37 23.69 33.80
C ALA A 915 -14.55 22.42 33.52
N LEU A 916 -13.83 22.37 32.38
CA LEU A 916 -12.92 21.26 32.08
C LEU A 916 -11.78 21.16 33.10
N ARG A 917 -11.13 22.29 33.41
CA ARG A 917 -10.07 22.36 34.43
C ARG A 917 -10.58 21.95 35.82
N ALA A 918 -11.82 22.29 36.17
CA ALA A 918 -12.42 21.92 37.45
C ALA A 918 -12.73 20.42 37.57
N LYS A 919 -12.97 19.73 36.45
CA LYS A 919 -13.33 18.31 36.43
C LYS A 919 -12.14 17.37 36.22
N TYR A 920 -11.11 17.82 35.51
CA TYR A 920 -10.03 16.95 35.03
C TYR A 920 -8.63 17.46 35.43
N VAL A 921 -7.69 16.53 35.54
CA VAL A 921 -6.25 16.78 35.52
C VAL A 921 -5.72 16.37 34.16
N PHE A 922 -5.27 17.33 33.36
CA PHE A 922 -4.67 17.05 32.06
C PHE A 922 -3.15 16.86 32.21
N LYS A 923 -2.64 15.76 31.67
CA LYS A 923 -1.20 15.47 31.52
C LYS A 923 -0.87 15.43 30.04
N ILE A 924 -0.09 16.40 29.57
CA ILE A 924 0.11 16.63 28.14
C ILE A 924 1.59 16.63 27.80
N VAL A 925 1.98 15.77 26.85
CA VAL A 925 3.31 15.80 26.20
C VAL A 925 3.11 16.31 24.77
N PRO A 926 3.31 17.61 24.51
CA PRO A 926 2.92 18.20 23.23
C PRO A 926 3.85 17.82 22.09
N ILE A 927 5.12 17.52 22.36
CA ILE A 927 6.07 16.99 21.39
C ILE A 927 6.82 15.82 22.02
N LEU A 928 6.50 14.59 21.61
CA LEU A 928 7.19 13.41 22.12
C LEU A 928 8.55 13.21 21.44
N ASN A 929 8.62 13.36 20.11
CA ASN A 929 9.84 13.17 19.34
C ASN A 929 10.54 14.50 19.04
N VAL A 930 11.14 15.09 20.07
CA VAL A 930 11.84 16.39 19.97
C VAL A 930 12.98 16.34 18.96
N GLU A 931 13.80 15.28 18.94
CA GLU A 931 14.96 15.20 18.04
C GLU A 931 14.55 15.19 16.58
N GLY A 932 13.57 14.36 16.21
CA GLY A 932 13.12 14.31 14.84
C GLY A 932 12.54 15.64 14.37
N VAL A 933 11.81 16.35 15.23
CA VAL A 933 11.28 17.68 14.90
C VAL A 933 12.41 18.69 14.70
N VAL A 934 13.36 18.77 15.63
CA VAL A 934 14.48 19.72 15.58
C VAL A 934 15.31 19.54 14.31
N ASN A 935 15.55 18.29 13.90
CA ASN A 935 16.42 17.97 12.78
C ASN A 935 15.67 17.73 11.43
N GLY A 936 14.34 17.85 11.41
CA GLY A 936 13.54 17.83 10.18
C GLY A 936 13.33 16.45 9.56
N TRP A 937 12.81 15.47 10.31
CA TRP A 937 12.61 14.09 9.84
C TRP A 937 11.16 13.73 9.56
#